data_AF-A0A9P9JJB8-F1
#
_entry.id   AF-A0A9P9JJB8-F1
#
_cell.length_a   1.000
_cell.length_b   1.000
_cell.length_c   1.000
_cell.angle_alpha   90.00
_cell.angle_beta   90.00
_cell.angle_gamma   90.00
#
_symmetry.space_group_name_H-M   'P 1'
#
loop_
_entity.id
_entity.type
_entity.pdbx_description
1 polymer ?
#
loop_
_entity_poly.entity_id
_entity_poly.type
_entity_poly.pdbx_seq_one_letter_code
_entity_poly.pdbx_strand_id
1 'polypeptide(L)'
;MAPGSASADAGQRAKRKPGLPSTANARADAANSQKRPKLVHMARAIPAQPADSALKDGELDLQAFLAAHEFEIRSLEQSMATSKAVSSSRAFQKVPRGLRRRTASHNPKRVPRRLRARARKEVEEDKTPIVDPRKKKQNPRTTRGRIRVETARRLGVLAARKRRKATETKAQGMEIDGKDTKALAVMSRRPRPKIRRNQLNEPPTPKARFRKRQINKTWLPTHPWHAKRSRMTVPLEPLWRFAIPLTPNEKLYRPTHRAQGDRGTLVWDTSYISTIGLYGNAAGIETVLKSIGLSQDSCWNAKGRKWRTGTRSWTGLVSRQRDREQRLIGPCTIQWDPEPSPRTAAQDRKKDKRQVFFRIHPSAFLELFNELLRLSKMQSPQLYIEDLRFEIGSIELTGPASTETLLAVLNPYPEKSKLRSQHAELFRSLAGLTNPASLPAGAVLGFSVQDPRLHYPPRKVVTSESPEAQLELLEKIAAWTAEDNLQPFPIFSRDARHTGSCLPSQTSINRRRAEKAKSAPGVPLKPTSTDHPIPIALIASRAGSGTQAQGTWTLLAPWKCILPIWYSIVHVPLSTGGNPRFAGLDQARQVAFERGLPWFPGDFLGTDAGTKWELDERQKRQRAWERRPKSKRIEWKSLDLGAGRKGEVGNGTASDFEFLFGLVNSQPEPGTESTEGNDDAMDIDRGETQEPSYLNQLIHVSKTLFNEILTSPGPPSPTPSNAILTVRITVLGRGVVTSSARIYQLPSSPTAEPPSSEAEVPATIPPEPSQASSPLPHDLRGQWLARIAPTTKGKASGTPKARDLESLKRQLALELIAKPNSYPRLPANHSDVGGHPLVPDADDLIGFVTTGAFCLSEGRGVAMGSIALEKVLSSVRKNPKEGHLCIVRNAGENVGWIARWDVV
;
A
#
# COMPACT_ATOMS: atom_id res chain seq x y z
N MET A 1 -14.95 46.97 -77.73
CA MET A 1 -14.39 48.31 -77.49
C MET A 1 -13.50 48.18 -76.26
N ALA A 2 -12.24 47.74 -76.36
CA ALA A 2 -11.06 48.47 -76.84
C ALA A 2 -10.83 49.80 -76.09
N PRO A 3 -9.58 50.22 -75.82
CA PRO A 3 -8.38 49.45 -75.39
C PRO A 3 -7.62 50.26 -74.28
N GLY A 4 -6.41 49.98 -73.80
CA GLY A 4 -5.25 49.29 -74.36
C GLY A 4 -4.18 49.06 -73.28
N SER A 5 -3.45 47.94 -73.30
CA SER A 5 -2.36 47.59 -74.23
C SER A 5 -1.10 48.42 -73.94
N ALA A 6 -0.07 47.79 -73.36
CA ALA A 6 1.14 47.33 -74.08
C ALA A 6 2.15 48.49 -74.16
N SER A 7 3.46 48.35 -73.93
CA SER A 7 4.42 47.31 -74.30
C SER A 7 5.75 47.72 -73.61
N ALA A 8 6.62 46.76 -73.23
CA ALA A 8 7.93 46.50 -73.85
C ALA A 8 8.86 47.74 -73.94
N ASP A 9 10.14 47.71 -73.59
CA ASP A 9 11.08 46.68 -73.97
C ASP A 9 12.45 46.86 -73.26
N ALA A 10 13.25 45.78 -73.32
CA ALA A 10 14.72 45.67 -73.35
C ALA A 10 15.61 46.62 -72.49
N GLY A 11 16.67 46.18 -71.81
CA GLY A 11 17.40 44.92 -71.84
C GLY A 11 18.79 45.09 -71.20
N GLN A 12 19.46 43.97 -70.98
CA GLN A 12 20.89 43.78 -70.67
C GLN A 12 21.46 44.26 -69.31
N ARG A 13 21.94 43.31 -68.48
CA ARG A 13 23.38 43.06 -68.23
C ARG A 13 23.63 42.07 -67.08
N ALA A 14 24.78 41.41 -67.15
CA ALA A 14 25.24 40.30 -66.36
C ALA A 14 25.85 40.65 -64.98
N LYS A 15 25.74 39.68 -64.05
CA LYS A 15 26.62 39.29 -62.92
C LYS A 15 27.41 40.39 -62.15
N ARG A 16 27.03 40.64 -60.88
CA ARG A 16 27.89 40.56 -59.67
C ARG A 16 27.06 40.70 -58.37
N LYS A 17 27.57 40.11 -57.27
CA LYS A 17 26.96 39.84 -55.94
C LYS A 17 26.30 41.05 -55.24
N PRO A 18 25.30 40.78 -54.38
CA PRO A 18 25.35 41.22 -52.98
C PRO A 18 24.93 40.08 -52.02
N GLY A 19 25.60 39.83 -50.89
CA GLY A 19 25.45 40.59 -49.66
C GLY A 19 24.71 39.71 -48.63
N LEU A 20 25.30 39.48 -47.46
CA LEU A 20 24.69 38.70 -46.38
C LEU A 20 23.32 39.30 -45.98
N PRO A 21 22.27 38.49 -45.77
CA PRO A 21 21.11 38.94 -45.01
C PRO A 21 21.33 38.73 -43.52
N SER A 22 21.27 39.86 -42.83
CA SER A 22 21.29 40.09 -41.39
C SER A 22 20.32 39.23 -40.58
N THR A 23 20.68 39.10 -39.30
CA THR A 23 19.96 38.55 -38.15
C THR A 23 18.58 39.17 -37.86
N ALA A 24 17.59 39.00 -38.76
CA ALA A 24 16.22 39.49 -38.58
C ALA A 24 15.20 38.42 -38.18
N ASN A 25 15.53 37.12 -38.23
CA ASN A 25 14.58 36.04 -37.96
C ASN A 25 14.33 35.74 -36.47
N ALA A 26 15.05 36.36 -35.53
CA ALA A 26 14.80 36.17 -34.10
C ALA A 26 13.69 37.07 -33.53
N ARG A 27 13.35 38.18 -34.21
CA ARG A 27 12.28 39.11 -33.76
C ARG A 27 10.88 38.71 -34.20
N ALA A 28 10.74 37.94 -35.28
CA ALA A 28 9.44 37.46 -35.77
C ALA A 28 8.79 36.44 -34.81
N ASP A 29 9.58 35.59 -34.13
CA ASP A 29 9.07 34.61 -33.16
C ASP A 29 8.59 35.25 -31.85
N ALA A 30 9.18 36.39 -31.45
CA ALA A 30 8.74 37.16 -30.29
C ALA A 30 7.42 37.92 -30.56
N ALA A 31 7.24 38.48 -31.76
CA ALA A 31 5.98 39.10 -32.18
C ALA A 31 4.83 38.07 -32.29
N ASN A 32 5.15 36.81 -32.60
CA ASN A 32 4.17 35.73 -32.69
C ASN A 32 3.71 35.20 -31.32
N SER A 33 4.44 35.47 -30.22
CA SER A 33 3.99 35.08 -28.88
C SER A 33 2.94 36.04 -28.32
N GLN A 34 3.01 37.33 -28.66
CA GLN A 34 2.04 38.35 -28.23
C GLN A 34 0.70 38.28 -29.00
N LYS A 35 0.68 37.73 -30.22
CA LYS A 35 -0.56 37.51 -31.01
C LYS A 35 -1.38 36.30 -30.54
N ARG A 36 -0.80 35.39 -29.75
CA ARG A 36 -1.44 34.14 -29.28
C ARG A 36 -2.60 34.32 -28.31
N PRO A 37 -2.51 35.12 -27.23
CA PRO A 37 -3.67 35.33 -26.36
C PRO A 37 -4.82 35.96 -27.14
N LYS A 38 -4.53 36.84 -28.12
CA LYS A 38 -5.53 37.41 -29.04
C LYS A 38 -6.15 36.35 -29.96
N LEU A 39 -5.35 35.47 -30.57
CA LEU A 39 -5.85 34.35 -31.39
C LEU A 39 -6.67 33.32 -30.58
N VAL A 40 -6.27 33.05 -29.34
CA VAL A 40 -7.02 32.16 -28.42
C VAL A 40 -8.33 32.82 -27.97
N HIS A 41 -8.33 34.13 -27.74
CA HIS A 41 -9.52 34.89 -27.41
C HIS A 41 -10.49 34.94 -28.60
N MET A 42 -10.00 35.21 -29.81
CA MET A 42 -10.80 35.21 -31.03
C MET A 42 -11.36 33.82 -31.36
N ALA A 43 -10.57 32.75 -31.15
CA ALA A 43 -11.03 31.37 -31.34
C ALA A 43 -12.02 30.89 -30.26
N ARG A 44 -12.26 31.67 -29.20
CA ARG A 44 -13.22 31.39 -28.12
C ARG A 44 -14.41 32.35 -28.11
N ALA A 45 -14.35 33.42 -28.89
CA ALA A 45 -15.46 34.35 -29.04
C ALA A 45 -16.52 33.71 -29.94
N ILE A 46 -17.67 33.38 -29.36
CA ILE A 46 -18.82 32.83 -30.08
C ILE A 46 -19.77 34.01 -30.30
N PRO A 47 -20.00 34.47 -31.54
CA PRO A 47 -21.11 35.38 -31.81
C PRO A 47 -22.43 34.67 -31.48
N ALA A 48 -23.19 35.23 -30.55
CA ALA A 48 -24.55 34.81 -30.24
C ALA A 48 -25.53 35.75 -30.95
N GLN A 49 -26.60 35.21 -31.51
CA GLN A 49 -27.70 35.99 -32.08
C GLN A 49 -28.94 35.78 -31.17
N PRO A 50 -29.61 36.85 -30.73
CA PRO A 50 -30.79 36.71 -29.88
C PRO A 50 -31.90 35.95 -30.65
N ALA A 51 -32.42 34.87 -30.04
CA ALA A 51 -33.44 34.00 -30.62
C ALA A 51 -34.87 34.52 -30.35
N ASP A 52 -35.08 35.82 -30.50
CA ASP A 52 -36.35 36.48 -30.14
C ASP A 52 -37.51 36.08 -31.09
N SER A 53 -37.19 35.48 -32.24
CA SER A 53 -38.19 35.04 -33.23
C SER A 53 -38.79 33.65 -32.97
N ALA A 54 -38.32 32.92 -31.95
CA ALA A 54 -38.68 31.51 -31.72
C ALA A 54 -39.81 31.29 -30.69
N LEU A 55 -40.18 32.34 -29.94
CA LEU A 55 -41.28 32.28 -28.98
C LEU A 55 -42.49 33.02 -29.57
N LYS A 56 -43.56 32.28 -29.90
CA LYS A 56 -44.86 32.88 -30.28
C LYS A 56 -45.90 32.42 -29.26
N ASP A 57 -46.57 33.37 -28.63
CA ASP A 57 -47.73 33.14 -27.76
C ASP A 57 -47.56 32.09 -26.65
N GLY A 58 -46.35 31.96 -26.09
CA GLY A 58 -46.06 31.04 -24.99
C GLY A 58 -45.81 29.58 -25.39
N GLU A 59 -45.90 29.25 -26.69
CA GLU A 59 -45.53 27.95 -27.25
C GLU A 59 -44.21 28.05 -28.03
N LEU A 60 -43.34 27.05 -27.84
CA LEU A 60 -42.02 27.00 -28.46
C LEU A 60 -42.09 26.22 -29.78
N ASP A 61 -41.94 26.91 -30.91
CA ASP A 61 -41.77 26.27 -32.20
C ASP A 61 -40.35 25.68 -32.29
N LEU A 62 -40.23 24.36 -32.11
CA LEU A 62 -38.96 23.63 -32.13
C LEU A 62 -38.18 23.81 -33.44
N GLN A 63 -38.87 23.92 -34.57
CA GLN A 63 -38.20 24.03 -35.87
C GLN A 63 -37.64 25.43 -36.07
N ALA A 64 -38.41 26.46 -35.73
CA ALA A 64 -37.93 27.85 -35.72
C ALA A 64 -36.82 28.08 -34.69
N PHE A 65 -36.92 27.45 -33.52
CA PHE A 65 -35.90 27.51 -32.46
C PHE A 65 -34.58 26.87 -32.89
N LEU A 66 -34.63 25.65 -33.46
CA LEU A 66 -33.42 24.99 -33.97
C LEU A 66 -32.81 25.73 -35.16
N ALA A 67 -33.64 26.32 -36.04
CA ALA A 67 -33.16 27.14 -37.15
C ALA A 67 -32.49 28.44 -36.66
N ALA A 68 -33.07 29.11 -35.65
CA ALA A 68 -32.48 30.29 -35.02
C ALA A 68 -31.14 29.97 -34.34
N HIS A 69 -31.02 28.80 -33.71
CA HIS A 69 -29.81 28.34 -33.02
C HIS A 69 -28.80 27.59 -33.92
N GLU A 70 -29.12 27.32 -35.19
CA GLU A 70 -28.23 26.57 -36.10
C GLU A 70 -26.88 27.29 -36.29
N PHE A 71 -26.92 28.61 -36.44
CA PHE A 71 -25.72 29.44 -36.57
C PHE A 71 -24.85 29.36 -35.31
N GLU A 72 -25.46 29.39 -34.13
CA GLU A 72 -24.75 29.34 -32.85
C GLU A 72 -24.13 27.98 -32.58
N ILE A 73 -24.84 26.90 -32.92
CA ILE A 73 -24.33 25.52 -32.81
C ILE A 73 -23.14 25.34 -33.75
N ARG A 74 -23.26 25.76 -35.02
CA ARG A 74 -22.14 25.69 -35.99
C ARG A 74 -20.95 26.56 -35.57
N SER A 75 -21.23 27.76 -35.06
CA SER A 75 -20.23 28.69 -34.53
C SER A 75 -19.52 28.14 -33.29
N LEU A 76 -20.25 27.48 -32.37
CA LEU A 76 -19.71 26.76 -31.21
C LEU A 76 -18.83 25.58 -31.65
N GLU A 77 -19.27 24.76 -32.60
CA GLU A 77 -18.47 23.64 -33.13
C GLU A 77 -17.18 24.13 -33.81
N GLN A 78 -17.27 25.19 -34.61
CA GLN A 78 -16.13 25.82 -35.27
C GLN A 78 -15.19 26.47 -34.26
N SER A 79 -15.71 27.12 -33.22
CA SER A 79 -14.95 27.65 -32.08
C SER A 79 -14.24 26.54 -31.29
N MET A 80 -14.90 25.41 -31.04
CA MET A 80 -14.29 24.23 -30.42
C MET A 80 -13.17 23.62 -31.29
N ALA A 81 -13.37 23.54 -32.61
CA ALA A 81 -12.39 23.03 -33.56
C ALA A 81 -11.17 23.96 -33.68
N THR A 82 -11.41 25.27 -33.84
CA THR A 82 -10.37 26.30 -33.92
C THR A 82 -9.63 26.46 -32.59
N SER A 83 -10.30 26.47 -31.45
CA SER A 83 -9.66 26.44 -30.12
C SER A 83 -8.77 25.21 -29.92
N LYS A 84 -9.19 24.03 -30.42
CA LYS A 84 -8.35 22.81 -30.42
C LYS A 84 -7.16 22.93 -31.39
N ALA A 85 -7.31 23.64 -32.50
CA ALA A 85 -6.26 23.87 -33.50
C ALA A 85 -5.23 24.92 -33.02
N VAL A 86 -5.71 26.02 -32.42
CA VAL A 86 -4.92 27.12 -31.82
C VAL A 86 -4.22 26.66 -30.54
N SER A 87 -4.78 25.67 -29.83
CA SER A 87 -4.07 24.96 -28.76
C SER A 87 -2.86 24.20 -29.32
N SER A 88 -1.73 24.90 -29.39
CA SER A 88 -0.42 24.38 -29.86
C SER A 88 0.20 23.42 -28.84
N SER A 89 -0.53 22.39 -28.44
CA SER A 89 0.02 21.30 -27.65
C SER A 89 0.96 20.49 -28.54
N ARG A 90 2.21 20.35 -28.11
CA ARG A 90 3.19 19.50 -28.80
C ARG A 90 2.67 18.06 -28.87
N ALA A 91 3.11 17.29 -29.86
CA ALA A 91 2.65 15.91 -30.08
C ALA A 91 2.75 15.06 -28.79
N PHE A 92 3.80 15.24 -27.99
CA PHE A 92 3.96 14.51 -26.73
C PHE A 92 3.08 15.02 -25.57
N GLN A 93 2.58 16.26 -25.64
CA GLN A 93 1.67 16.83 -24.64
C GLN A 93 0.22 16.37 -24.85
N LYS A 94 -0.16 15.99 -26.08
CA LYS A 94 -1.46 15.37 -26.38
C LYS A 94 -1.68 14.02 -25.69
N VAL A 95 -0.61 13.40 -25.21
CA VAL A 95 -0.65 12.14 -24.45
C VAL A 95 -1.07 12.42 -22.99
N PRO A 96 -1.94 11.60 -22.36
CA PRO A 96 -2.30 11.74 -20.95
C PRO A 96 -1.08 11.80 -20.02
N ARG A 97 -1.16 12.57 -18.92
CA ARG A 97 -0.02 12.87 -18.04
C ARG A 97 0.78 11.62 -17.61
N GLY A 98 0.11 10.53 -17.21
CA GLY A 98 0.77 9.27 -16.81
C GLY A 98 1.51 8.52 -17.94
N LEU A 99 1.11 8.76 -19.20
CA LEU A 99 1.74 8.17 -20.38
C LEU A 99 2.84 9.05 -20.99
N ARG A 100 2.97 10.32 -20.56
CA ARG A 100 4.02 11.23 -21.03
C ARG A 100 5.41 10.69 -20.65
N ARG A 101 6.38 10.89 -21.53
CA ARG A 101 7.79 10.50 -21.31
C ARG A 101 8.68 11.70 -21.56
N ARG A 102 9.59 12.00 -20.63
CA ARG A 102 10.51 13.15 -20.76
C ARG A 102 11.38 13.08 -22.02
N THR A 103 11.76 11.87 -22.44
CA THR A 103 12.56 11.65 -23.65
C THR A 103 11.79 11.81 -24.95
N ALA A 104 10.47 12.03 -24.91
CA ALA A 104 9.66 12.24 -26.11
C ALA A 104 9.91 13.59 -26.79
N SER A 105 10.55 14.55 -26.11
CA SER A 105 10.92 15.85 -26.71
C SER A 105 12.00 15.74 -27.79
N HIS A 106 12.94 14.79 -27.66
CA HIS A 106 14.05 14.60 -28.61
C HIS A 106 14.04 13.22 -29.28
N ASN A 107 13.15 12.31 -28.86
CA ASN A 107 13.02 10.98 -29.45
C ASN A 107 11.56 10.71 -29.86
N PRO A 108 11.20 10.94 -31.13
CA PRO A 108 9.85 10.70 -31.65
C PRO A 108 9.36 9.25 -31.47
N LYS A 109 10.23 8.26 -31.28
CA LYS A 109 9.80 6.86 -31.05
C LYS A 109 9.13 6.66 -29.68
N ARG A 110 9.26 7.63 -28.77
CA ARG A 110 8.67 7.60 -27.42
C ARG A 110 7.22 8.11 -27.36
N VAL A 111 6.66 8.59 -28.46
CA VAL A 111 5.21 8.84 -28.58
C VAL A 111 4.49 7.69 -29.32
N PRO A 112 3.17 7.52 -29.12
CA PRO A 112 2.36 6.53 -29.86
C PRO A 112 2.53 6.66 -31.37
N ARG A 113 2.42 5.54 -32.11
CA ARG A 113 2.67 5.49 -33.57
C ARG A 113 1.91 6.57 -34.34
N ARG A 114 0.64 6.81 -34.00
CA ARG A 114 -0.23 7.85 -34.59
C ARG A 114 0.31 9.29 -34.43
N LEU A 115 1.11 9.57 -33.39
CA LEU A 115 1.69 10.89 -33.13
C LEU A 115 3.15 11.02 -33.61
N ARG A 116 3.76 9.95 -34.13
CA ARG A 116 5.19 9.94 -34.51
C ARG A 116 5.51 10.78 -35.74
N ALA A 117 4.58 10.91 -36.68
CA ALA A 117 4.78 11.76 -37.86
C ALA A 117 4.87 13.23 -37.42
N ARG A 118 3.87 13.69 -36.67
CA ARG A 118 3.85 15.03 -36.07
C ARG A 118 5.06 15.30 -35.18
N ALA A 119 5.42 14.36 -34.29
CA ALA A 119 6.58 14.53 -33.41
C ALA A 119 7.91 14.59 -34.19
N ARG A 120 8.03 13.95 -35.35
CA ARG A 120 9.21 14.09 -36.22
C ARG A 120 9.28 15.47 -36.85
N LYS A 121 8.15 15.95 -37.37
CA LYS A 121 8.02 17.30 -37.94
C LYS A 121 8.37 18.37 -36.90
N GLU A 122 7.79 18.30 -35.70
CA GLU A 122 8.09 19.23 -34.60
C GLU A 122 9.57 19.19 -34.17
N VAL A 123 10.20 18.01 -34.17
CA VAL A 123 11.63 17.85 -33.82
C VAL A 123 12.56 18.47 -34.87
N GLU A 124 12.18 18.36 -36.15
CA GLU A 124 12.87 18.93 -37.32
C GLU A 124 12.72 20.46 -37.37
N GLU A 125 11.50 20.96 -37.16
CA GLU A 125 11.19 22.39 -37.02
C GLU A 125 11.99 23.03 -35.88
N ASP A 126 12.06 22.37 -34.71
CA ASP A 126 12.82 22.86 -33.55
C ASP A 126 14.35 22.65 -33.66
N LYS A 127 14.86 22.00 -34.72
CA LYS A 127 16.26 21.58 -34.87
C LYS A 127 16.83 20.85 -33.64
N THR A 128 16.01 20.04 -32.96
CA THR A 128 16.44 19.37 -31.72
C THR A 128 17.47 18.27 -32.00
N PRO A 129 18.55 18.16 -31.21
CA PRO A 129 19.59 17.17 -31.45
C PRO A 129 19.09 15.75 -31.15
N ILE A 130 18.93 14.94 -32.19
CA ILE A 130 18.54 13.53 -32.07
C ILE A 130 19.77 12.71 -31.67
N VAL A 131 19.87 12.36 -30.38
CA VAL A 131 20.94 11.49 -29.88
C VAL A 131 20.62 10.04 -30.21
N ASP A 132 21.39 9.42 -31.13
CA ASP A 132 21.33 7.97 -31.36
C ASP A 132 22.19 7.22 -30.31
N PRO A 133 21.58 6.46 -29.38
CA PRO A 133 22.32 5.73 -28.35
C PRO A 133 23.25 4.64 -28.92
N ARG A 134 23.05 4.18 -30.16
CA ARG A 134 23.96 3.22 -30.80
C ARG A 134 25.31 3.85 -31.11
N LYS A 135 25.32 5.08 -31.64
CA LYS A 135 26.56 5.84 -31.92
C LYS A 135 27.34 6.13 -30.63
N LYS A 136 26.65 6.45 -29.52
CA LYS A 136 27.29 6.69 -28.21
C LYS A 136 27.96 5.44 -27.59
N LYS A 137 27.47 4.24 -27.90
CA LYS A 137 28.08 2.97 -27.43
C LYS A 137 29.31 2.58 -28.24
N GLN A 138 29.34 2.93 -29.52
CA GLN A 138 30.48 2.64 -30.40
C GLN A 138 31.67 3.55 -30.05
N ASN A 139 31.41 4.83 -29.73
CA ASN A 139 32.46 5.80 -29.39
C ASN A 139 32.26 6.35 -27.97
N PRO A 140 32.62 5.59 -26.91
CA PRO A 140 32.57 6.11 -25.55
C PRO A 140 33.56 7.27 -25.36
N ARG A 141 33.07 8.38 -24.80
CA ARG A 141 33.87 9.58 -24.49
C ARG A 141 34.90 9.36 -23.37
N THR A 142 34.71 8.36 -22.50
CA THR A 142 35.58 8.10 -21.35
C THR A 142 36.55 6.96 -21.61
N THR A 143 37.79 7.07 -21.13
CA THR A 143 38.85 6.04 -21.24
C THR A 143 38.40 4.70 -20.66
N ARG A 144 37.77 4.71 -19.47
CA ARG A 144 37.18 3.52 -18.84
C ARG A 144 36.06 2.89 -19.69
N GLY A 145 35.33 3.70 -20.45
CA GLY A 145 34.33 3.24 -21.41
C GLY A 145 34.97 2.54 -22.61
N ARG A 146 36.05 3.10 -23.16
CA ARG A 146 36.82 2.50 -24.27
C ARG A 146 37.38 1.13 -23.87
N ILE A 147 38.07 1.05 -22.74
CA ILE A 147 38.63 -0.20 -22.21
C ILE A 147 37.56 -1.28 -22.05
N ARG A 148 36.37 -0.93 -21.55
CA ARG A 148 35.24 -1.88 -21.41
C ARG A 148 34.70 -2.37 -22.75
N VAL A 149 34.60 -1.49 -23.75
CA VAL A 149 34.15 -1.87 -25.09
C VAL A 149 35.18 -2.77 -25.75
N GLU A 150 36.46 -2.46 -25.61
CA GLU A 150 37.55 -3.24 -26.15
C GLU A 150 37.66 -4.63 -25.50
N THR A 151 37.60 -4.71 -24.16
CA THR A 151 37.54 -6.01 -23.45
C THR A 151 36.31 -6.82 -23.83
N ALA A 152 35.13 -6.19 -23.97
CA ALA A 152 33.94 -6.89 -24.45
C ALA A 152 34.10 -7.42 -25.88
N ARG A 153 34.78 -6.66 -26.75
CA ARG A 153 35.12 -7.10 -28.12
C ARG A 153 36.08 -8.28 -28.10
N ARG A 154 37.17 -8.20 -27.33
CA ARG A 154 38.16 -9.30 -27.16
C ARG A 154 37.50 -10.56 -26.62
N LEU A 155 36.66 -10.45 -25.59
CA LEU A 155 35.89 -11.57 -25.05
C LEU A 155 34.88 -12.14 -26.07
N GLY A 156 34.25 -11.29 -26.87
CA GLY A 156 33.35 -11.72 -27.96
C GLY A 156 34.07 -12.54 -29.03
N VAL A 157 35.27 -12.11 -29.44
CA VAL A 157 36.13 -12.84 -30.39
C VAL A 157 36.57 -14.18 -29.79
N LEU A 158 37.00 -14.21 -28.53
CA LEU A 158 37.35 -15.45 -27.82
C LEU A 158 36.17 -16.42 -27.73
N ALA A 159 34.98 -15.93 -27.43
CA ALA A 159 33.77 -16.75 -27.38
C ALA A 159 33.38 -17.31 -28.75
N ALA A 160 33.50 -16.50 -29.82
CA ALA A 160 33.26 -16.96 -31.19
C ALA A 160 34.28 -18.02 -31.62
N ARG A 161 35.57 -17.84 -31.27
CA ARG A 161 36.64 -18.82 -31.54
C ARG A 161 36.39 -20.13 -30.79
N LYS A 162 36.01 -20.07 -29.51
CA LYS A 162 35.63 -21.27 -28.73
C LYS A 162 34.42 -21.99 -29.33
N ARG A 163 33.41 -21.25 -29.81
CA ARG A 163 32.24 -21.84 -30.47
C ARG A 163 32.61 -22.52 -31.80
N ARG A 164 33.43 -21.87 -32.63
CA ARG A 164 33.94 -22.45 -33.89
C ARG A 164 34.72 -23.74 -33.66
N LYS A 165 35.68 -23.71 -32.72
CA LYS A 165 36.41 -24.92 -32.33
C LYS A 165 35.47 -26.03 -31.85
N ALA A 166 34.49 -25.72 -31.01
CA ALA A 166 33.52 -26.70 -30.52
C ALA A 166 32.59 -27.26 -31.61
N THR A 167 32.31 -26.50 -32.68
CA THR A 167 31.56 -26.98 -33.85
C THR A 167 32.43 -27.78 -34.81
N GLU A 168 33.69 -27.40 -34.99
CA GLU A 168 34.69 -28.10 -35.82
C GLU A 168 35.03 -29.47 -35.20
N THR A 169 35.26 -29.53 -33.88
CA THR A 169 35.47 -30.80 -33.16
C THR A 169 34.24 -31.71 -33.18
N LYS A 170 33.03 -31.14 -33.25
CA LYS A 170 31.78 -31.91 -33.43
C LYS A 170 31.58 -32.41 -34.87
N ALA A 171 32.09 -31.69 -35.86
CA ALA A 171 32.01 -32.06 -37.28
C ALA A 171 33.06 -33.10 -37.67
N GLN A 172 34.20 -33.13 -36.98
CA GLN A 172 35.32 -34.04 -37.25
C GLN A 172 35.23 -35.41 -36.54
N GLY A 173 34.12 -35.73 -35.86
CA GLY A 173 33.87 -37.08 -35.33
C GLY A 173 34.85 -37.59 -34.26
N MET A 174 35.76 -36.76 -33.74
CA MET A 174 36.66 -37.15 -32.66
C MET A 174 35.93 -37.19 -31.32
N GLU A 175 35.77 -38.40 -30.75
CA GLU A 175 35.41 -38.57 -29.35
C GLU A 175 36.53 -38.00 -28.46
N ILE A 176 36.24 -36.89 -27.81
CA ILE A 176 37.10 -36.34 -26.76
C ILE A 176 36.73 -37.04 -25.45
N ASP A 177 37.77 -37.60 -24.84
CA ASP A 177 37.79 -38.33 -23.57
C ASP A 177 36.85 -37.72 -22.51
N GLY A 178 36.08 -38.59 -21.87
CA GLY A 178 34.74 -38.35 -21.31
C GLY A 178 34.64 -37.48 -20.04
N LYS A 179 35.65 -36.65 -19.74
CA LYS A 179 35.65 -35.77 -18.54
C LYS A 179 35.33 -34.30 -18.82
N ASP A 180 35.72 -33.76 -19.99
CA ASP A 180 35.51 -32.34 -20.30
C ASP A 180 34.33 -32.06 -21.25
N THR A 181 33.84 -33.08 -21.96
CA THR A 181 32.68 -32.99 -22.86
C THR A 181 31.33 -33.05 -22.13
N LYS A 182 31.29 -33.62 -20.91
CA LYS A 182 30.10 -33.56 -20.03
C LYS A 182 29.72 -32.14 -19.60
N ALA A 183 30.61 -31.16 -19.74
CA ALA A 183 30.32 -29.76 -19.42
C ALA A 183 29.64 -28.96 -20.55
N LEU A 184 29.61 -29.47 -21.80
CA LEU A 184 29.14 -28.69 -22.97
C LEU A 184 27.95 -29.30 -23.74
N ALA A 185 27.59 -30.56 -23.49
CA ALA A 185 26.50 -31.24 -24.21
C ALA A 185 25.43 -31.90 -23.32
N VAL A 186 25.59 -31.93 -22.00
CA VAL A 186 24.42 -32.16 -21.14
C VAL A 186 23.63 -30.87 -21.20
N MET A 187 22.44 -30.88 -21.82
CA MET A 187 21.41 -29.89 -21.53
C MET A 187 21.11 -30.04 -20.03
N SER A 188 21.93 -29.40 -19.18
CA SER A 188 21.91 -29.59 -17.74
C SER A 188 20.49 -29.28 -17.30
N ARG A 189 19.77 -30.32 -16.86
CA ARG A 189 18.44 -30.15 -16.25
C ARG A 189 18.56 -29.01 -15.26
N ARG A 190 17.65 -28.03 -15.35
CA ARG A 190 17.74 -26.84 -14.50
C ARG A 190 17.82 -27.31 -13.03
N PRO A 191 18.84 -26.87 -12.26
CA PRO A 191 19.10 -27.42 -10.95
C PRO A 191 17.85 -27.30 -10.08
N ARG A 192 17.48 -28.41 -9.44
CA ARG A 192 16.40 -28.45 -8.46
C ARG A 192 16.85 -27.67 -7.22
N PRO A 193 16.04 -26.76 -6.67
CA PRO A 193 16.36 -26.10 -5.41
C PRO A 193 16.48 -27.16 -4.31
N LYS A 194 17.52 -27.06 -3.48
CA LYS A 194 17.76 -27.95 -2.35
C LYS A 194 17.00 -27.38 -1.14
N ILE A 195 15.79 -27.85 -0.91
CA ILE A 195 15.01 -27.56 0.31
C ILE A 195 15.57 -28.43 1.43
N ARG A 196 16.01 -27.81 2.52
CA ARG A 196 16.43 -28.52 3.74
C ARG A 196 15.23 -28.67 4.67
N ARG A 197 15.06 -29.85 5.28
CA ARG A 197 14.04 -30.09 6.31
C ARG A 197 14.53 -29.57 7.65
N ASN A 198 13.64 -28.99 8.44
CA ASN A 198 13.89 -28.48 9.79
C ASN A 198 15.04 -27.46 9.88
N GLN A 199 15.38 -26.81 8.76
CA GLN A 199 16.45 -25.82 8.64
C GLN A 199 16.01 -24.67 7.75
N LEU A 200 16.57 -23.48 7.98
CA LEU A 200 16.35 -22.31 7.14
C LEU A 200 16.97 -22.51 5.76
N ASN A 201 16.25 -22.10 4.72
CA ASN A 201 16.76 -22.14 3.36
C ASN A 201 17.54 -20.86 3.03
N GLU A 202 18.56 -21.04 2.20
CA GLU A 202 19.37 -19.94 1.69
C GLU A 202 18.70 -19.28 0.48
N PRO A 203 18.90 -17.96 0.29
CA PRO A 203 18.38 -17.24 -0.87
C PRO A 203 18.95 -17.80 -2.18
N PRO A 204 18.18 -17.72 -3.28
CA PRO A 204 18.61 -18.27 -4.56
C PRO A 204 19.82 -17.50 -5.09
N THR A 205 20.82 -18.22 -5.59
CA THR A 205 22.06 -17.60 -6.07
C THR A 205 21.78 -16.65 -7.24
N PRO A 206 22.05 -15.34 -7.10
CA PRO A 206 21.79 -14.39 -8.16
C PRO A 206 22.83 -14.52 -9.28
N LYS A 207 22.50 -13.99 -10.45
CA LYS A 207 23.44 -13.87 -11.58
C LYS A 207 24.72 -13.16 -11.11
N ALA A 208 25.88 -13.60 -11.57
CA ALA A 208 27.20 -13.11 -11.12
C ALA A 208 27.29 -11.57 -11.03
N ARG A 209 26.78 -10.85 -12.04
CA ARG A 209 26.76 -9.37 -12.09
C ARG A 209 25.99 -8.69 -10.94
N PHE A 210 25.10 -9.41 -10.28
CA PHE A 210 24.23 -8.91 -9.21
C PHE A 210 24.60 -9.47 -7.83
N ARG A 211 25.51 -10.45 -7.74
CA ARG A 211 25.93 -11.06 -6.46
C ARG A 211 26.40 -10.03 -5.45
N LYS A 212 27.35 -9.16 -5.84
CA LYS A 212 27.86 -8.08 -4.98
C LYS A 212 26.79 -7.07 -4.53
N ARG A 213 25.64 -6.98 -5.22
CA ARG A 213 24.55 -6.04 -4.89
C ARG A 213 23.50 -6.64 -3.96
N GLN A 214 23.58 -7.93 -3.69
CA GLN A 214 22.61 -8.72 -2.93
C GLN A 214 23.25 -9.38 -1.70
N ILE A 215 24.35 -8.82 -1.18
CA ILE A 215 25.04 -9.36 0.00
C ILE A 215 24.13 -9.19 1.23
N ASN A 216 23.70 -7.95 1.51
CA ASN A 216 22.89 -7.65 2.70
C ASN A 216 21.39 -7.84 2.46
N LYS A 217 20.97 -8.00 1.19
CA LYS A 217 19.55 -7.97 0.80
C LYS A 217 19.21 -8.92 -0.32
N THR A 218 18.05 -9.54 -0.21
CA THR A 218 17.48 -10.39 -1.25
C THR A 218 16.58 -9.57 -2.17
N TRP A 219 16.70 -9.78 -3.48
CA TRP A 219 15.83 -9.14 -4.46
C TRP A 219 14.56 -9.96 -4.67
N LEU A 220 13.41 -9.28 -4.59
CA LEU A 220 12.13 -9.81 -5.07
C LEU A 220 12.22 -10.20 -6.55
N PRO A 221 11.39 -11.16 -7.02
CA PRO A 221 11.44 -11.62 -8.41
C PRO A 221 11.19 -10.47 -9.40
N THR A 222 10.44 -9.45 -9.00
CA THR A 222 10.12 -8.26 -9.79
C THR A 222 11.04 -7.06 -9.49
N HIS A 223 12.07 -7.21 -8.66
CA HIS A 223 12.95 -6.10 -8.23
C HIS A 223 13.47 -5.22 -9.38
N PRO A 224 13.99 -5.76 -10.51
CA PRO A 224 14.45 -4.92 -11.63
C PRO A 224 13.34 -4.07 -12.28
N TRP A 225 12.08 -4.45 -12.11
CA TRP A 225 10.92 -3.71 -12.59
C TRP A 225 10.55 -2.59 -11.61
N HIS A 226 10.47 -2.90 -10.32
CA HIS A 226 10.18 -1.94 -9.24
C HIS A 226 11.29 -0.90 -9.08
N ALA A 227 12.55 -1.29 -9.06
CA ALA A 227 13.68 -0.35 -8.92
C ALA A 227 13.74 0.73 -10.03
N LYS A 228 13.01 0.56 -11.14
CA LYS A 228 12.88 1.57 -12.21
C LYS A 228 11.66 2.49 -12.07
N ARG A 229 10.72 2.17 -11.18
CA ARG A 229 9.37 2.74 -11.13
C ARG A 229 8.93 3.16 -9.73
N SER A 230 9.59 2.66 -8.70
CA SER A 230 9.37 2.98 -7.29
C SER A 230 10.68 3.32 -6.60
N ARG A 231 10.56 4.06 -5.50
CA ARG A 231 11.59 4.19 -4.47
C ARG A 231 11.69 2.86 -3.73
N MET A 232 12.91 2.38 -3.54
CA MET A 232 13.21 1.12 -2.87
C MET A 232 13.81 1.42 -1.49
N THR A 233 13.82 0.40 -0.63
CA THR A 233 14.60 0.43 0.62
C THR A 233 16.07 0.73 0.38
N VAL A 234 16.70 1.40 1.36
CA VAL A 234 18.13 1.74 1.33
C VAL A 234 18.95 0.44 1.23
N PRO A 235 20.02 0.38 0.41
CA PRO A 235 20.75 -0.87 0.22
C PRO A 235 21.43 -1.47 1.45
N LEU A 236 21.87 -0.64 2.39
CA LEU A 236 22.52 -1.07 3.63
C LEU A 236 21.52 -1.37 4.74
N GLU A 237 20.33 -0.77 4.69
CA GLU A 237 19.24 -0.96 5.65
C GLU A 237 18.01 -1.56 4.95
N PRO A 238 18.04 -2.83 4.53
CA PRO A 238 16.91 -3.48 3.90
C PRO A 238 15.82 -3.82 4.93
N LEU A 239 14.57 -3.51 4.62
CA LEU A 239 13.45 -3.99 5.42
C LEU A 239 13.34 -5.52 5.31
N TRP A 240 13.41 -6.19 6.47
CA TRP A 240 13.28 -7.65 6.61
C TRP A 240 14.20 -8.46 5.70
N ARG A 241 15.43 -7.95 5.45
CA ARG A 241 16.42 -8.54 4.53
C ARG A 241 15.99 -8.59 3.05
N PHE A 242 14.92 -7.87 2.67
CA PHE A 242 14.44 -7.75 1.30
C PHE A 242 14.58 -6.33 0.75
N ALA A 243 14.74 -6.24 -0.58
CA ALA A 243 14.68 -4.97 -1.30
C ALA A 243 13.22 -4.67 -1.72
N ILE A 244 12.45 -4.02 -0.83
CA ILE A 244 11.00 -3.80 -0.96
C ILE A 244 10.71 -2.42 -1.60
N PRO A 245 9.70 -2.31 -2.48
CA PRO A 245 9.23 -1.02 -2.99
C PRO A 245 8.44 -0.25 -1.92
N LEU A 246 8.88 0.96 -1.58
CA LEU A 246 8.22 1.83 -0.60
C LEU A 246 7.06 2.60 -1.24
N THR A 247 7.37 3.40 -2.25
CA THR A 247 6.40 4.23 -2.99
C THR A 247 6.72 4.27 -4.47
N PRO A 248 5.72 4.19 -5.36
CA PRO A 248 5.88 4.52 -6.77
C PRO A 248 6.37 5.96 -6.97
N ASN A 249 7.04 6.23 -8.09
CA ASN A 249 7.51 7.58 -8.42
C ASN A 249 6.36 8.55 -8.77
N GLU A 250 5.18 8.02 -9.13
CA GLU A 250 3.96 8.80 -9.34
C GLU A 250 3.29 9.09 -8.00
N LYS A 251 2.71 10.29 -7.85
CA LYS A 251 1.92 10.63 -6.66
C LYS A 251 0.59 9.89 -6.73
N LEU A 252 0.38 8.91 -5.85
CA LEU A 252 -0.74 7.98 -5.94
C LEU A 252 -1.73 8.01 -4.76
N TYR A 253 -1.59 8.88 -3.75
CA TYR A 253 -2.47 8.86 -2.58
C TYR A 253 -3.98 8.85 -2.92
N ARG A 254 -4.50 9.85 -3.66
CA ARG A 254 -5.90 9.87 -4.12
C ARG A 254 -6.22 8.78 -5.18
N PRO A 255 -5.35 8.52 -6.18
CA PRO A 255 -5.54 7.40 -7.08
C PRO A 255 -5.66 6.02 -6.41
N THR A 256 -4.94 5.78 -5.30
CA THR A 256 -5.00 4.55 -4.51
C THR A 256 -6.40 4.39 -3.90
N HIS A 257 -6.90 5.42 -3.22
CA HIS A 257 -8.27 5.43 -2.67
C HIS A 257 -9.32 5.10 -3.75
N ARG A 258 -9.26 5.80 -4.90
CA ARG A 258 -10.20 5.56 -6.02
C ARG A 258 -10.07 4.17 -6.65
N ALA A 259 -8.84 3.64 -6.77
CA ALA A 259 -8.59 2.34 -7.38
C ALA A 259 -9.01 1.17 -6.48
N GLN A 260 -8.96 1.36 -5.18
CA GLN A 260 -9.43 0.40 -4.19
C GLN A 260 -10.96 0.40 -4.04
N GLY A 261 -11.57 1.59 -3.97
CA GLY A 261 -13.01 1.74 -3.70
C GLY A 261 -13.86 1.74 -4.96
N ASP A 262 -13.66 2.73 -5.83
CA ASP A 262 -14.62 3.04 -6.89
C ASP A 262 -14.36 2.26 -8.18
N ARG A 263 -13.16 2.40 -8.75
CA ARG A 263 -12.84 1.94 -10.12
C ARG A 263 -11.37 1.60 -10.26
N GLY A 264 -11.11 0.33 -10.60
CA GLY A 264 -9.79 -0.14 -10.99
C GLY A 264 -9.27 -1.27 -10.12
N THR A 265 -7.95 -1.40 -10.07
CA THR A 265 -7.26 -2.44 -9.28
C THR A 265 -5.89 -1.95 -8.87
N LEU A 266 -5.55 -2.23 -7.61
CA LEU A 266 -4.21 -2.10 -7.07
C LEU A 266 -3.55 -3.46 -6.95
N VAL A 267 -2.25 -3.50 -7.23
CA VAL A 267 -1.45 -4.73 -7.27
C VAL A 267 -0.16 -4.54 -6.47
N TRP A 268 0.14 -5.48 -5.58
CA TRP A 268 1.36 -5.50 -4.77
C TRP A 268 2.16 -6.77 -5.04
N ASP A 269 3.49 -6.65 -5.10
CA ASP A 269 4.37 -7.82 -5.03
C ASP A 269 4.63 -8.13 -3.56
N THR A 270 3.84 -9.05 -3.02
CA THR A 270 3.92 -9.54 -1.64
C THR A 270 4.78 -10.79 -1.51
N SER A 271 5.69 -11.06 -2.47
CA SER A 271 6.60 -12.21 -2.41
C SER A 271 7.54 -12.20 -1.20
N TYR A 272 7.69 -11.09 -0.47
CA TYR A 272 8.42 -11.06 0.81
C TYR A 272 7.65 -11.72 1.97
N ILE A 273 6.33 -11.93 1.84
CA ILE A 273 5.53 -12.68 2.81
C ILE A 273 6.02 -14.12 2.79
N SER A 274 6.45 -14.59 3.95
CA SER A 274 7.17 -15.85 4.08
C SER A 274 6.20 -17.01 4.18
N THR A 275 6.48 -18.11 3.48
CA THR A 275 5.71 -19.36 3.54
C THR A 275 6.51 -20.44 4.25
N ILE A 276 5.89 -21.09 5.23
CA ILE A 276 6.43 -22.26 5.94
C ILE A 276 5.52 -23.45 5.63
N GLY A 277 6.10 -24.57 5.23
CA GLY A 277 5.37 -25.83 5.08
C GLY A 277 5.56 -26.73 6.31
N LEU A 278 4.47 -27.25 6.86
CA LEU A 278 4.47 -28.25 7.92
C LEU A 278 3.92 -29.57 7.37
N TYR A 279 4.61 -30.67 7.62
CA TYR A 279 4.36 -31.98 7.03
C TYR A 279 4.32 -33.06 8.13
N GLY A 280 3.31 -33.92 8.13
CA GLY A 280 3.28 -35.08 9.02
C GLY A 280 1.89 -35.61 9.33
N ASN A 281 1.77 -36.29 10.46
CA ASN A 281 0.51 -36.83 10.97
C ASN A 281 -0.51 -35.68 11.20
N ALA A 282 -1.77 -35.91 10.79
CA ALA A 282 -2.87 -34.94 10.98
C ALA A 282 -3.08 -34.53 12.46
N ALA A 283 -3.27 -35.47 13.37
CA ALA A 283 -3.43 -35.22 14.81
C ALA A 283 -2.23 -34.45 15.41
N GLY A 284 -1.00 -34.79 15.00
CA GLY A 284 0.19 -34.05 15.43
C GLY A 284 0.16 -32.59 14.97
N ILE A 285 -0.24 -32.33 13.72
CA ILE A 285 -0.40 -30.97 13.19
C ILE A 285 -1.51 -30.23 13.93
N GLU A 286 -2.63 -30.88 14.24
CA GLU A 286 -3.72 -30.27 15.01
C GLU A 286 -3.27 -29.82 16.41
N THR A 287 -2.51 -30.67 17.12
CA THR A 287 -1.93 -30.31 18.42
C THR A 287 -1.00 -29.10 18.32
N VAL A 288 -0.14 -29.07 17.29
CA VAL A 288 0.75 -27.91 17.05
C VAL A 288 -0.05 -26.64 16.78
N LEU A 289 -1.12 -26.71 15.96
CA LEU A 289 -1.98 -25.56 15.68
C LEU A 289 -2.66 -25.04 16.94
N LYS A 290 -3.18 -25.93 17.81
CA LYS A 290 -3.76 -25.54 19.10
C LYS A 290 -2.73 -24.85 20.00
N SER A 291 -1.50 -25.36 20.06
CA SER A 291 -0.43 -24.74 20.87
C SER A 291 0.04 -23.37 20.36
N ILE A 292 -0.20 -23.05 19.09
CA ILE A 292 0.16 -21.75 18.46
C ILE A 292 -0.99 -20.73 18.59
N GLY A 293 -1.97 -21.02 19.45
CA GLY A 293 -3.07 -20.10 19.78
C GLY A 293 -4.35 -20.29 18.96
N LEU A 294 -4.45 -21.34 18.14
CA LEU A 294 -5.72 -21.73 17.52
C LEU A 294 -6.53 -22.61 18.48
N SER A 295 -6.87 -22.09 19.66
CA SER A 295 -7.74 -22.78 20.61
C SER A 295 -9.23 -22.51 20.39
N GLN A 296 -9.59 -21.61 19.47
CA GLN A 296 -10.98 -21.21 19.22
C GLN A 296 -11.84 -22.40 18.75
N ASP A 297 -12.96 -22.62 19.45
CA ASP A 297 -13.94 -23.67 19.14
C ASP A 297 -14.46 -23.58 17.69
N SER A 298 -14.56 -22.38 17.15
CA SER A 298 -14.99 -22.13 15.77
C SER A 298 -14.17 -22.88 14.71
N CYS A 299 -12.88 -23.11 14.98
CA CYS A 299 -11.94 -23.78 14.08
C CYS A 299 -12.01 -25.31 14.18
N TRP A 300 -12.42 -25.84 15.33
CA TRP A 300 -12.43 -27.28 15.63
C TRP A 300 -13.81 -27.92 15.55
N ASN A 301 -14.87 -27.11 15.64
CA ASN A 301 -16.26 -27.55 15.51
C ASN A 301 -16.64 -27.83 14.03
N ALA A 302 -17.91 -28.19 13.79
CA ALA A 302 -18.44 -28.44 12.45
C ALA A 302 -18.23 -27.25 11.47
N LYS A 303 -18.25 -26.01 11.99
CA LYS A 303 -17.98 -24.78 11.21
C LYS A 303 -16.57 -24.75 10.62
N GLY A 304 -15.58 -25.28 11.34
CA GLY A 304 -14.18 -25.35 10.91
C GLY A 304 -13.85 -26.55 10.01
N ARG A 305 -14.81 -27.45 9.75
CA ARG A 305 -14.61 -28.63 8.88
C ARG A 305 -14.09 -28.22 7.49
N LYS A 306 -14.69 -27.18 6.89
CA LYS A 306 -14.30 -26.68 5.55
C LYS A 306 -12.85 -26.17 5.51
N TRP A 307 -12.38 -25.57 6.60
CA TRP A 307 -10.99 -25.15 6.71
C TRP A 307 -10.05 -26.35 6.85
N ARG A 308 -10.38 -27.32 7.72
CA ARG A 308 -9.58 -28.54 7.92
C ARG A 308 -9.52 -29.43 6.67
N THR A 309 -10.56 -29.42 5.84
CA THR A 309 -10.56 -30.12 4.53
C THR A 309 -9.80 -29.37 3.44
N GLY A 310 -9.33 -28.14 3.69
CA GLY A 310 -8.51 -27.36 2.75
C GLY A 310 -9.27 -26.52 1.72
N THR A 311 -10.59 -26.40 1.80
CA THR A 311 -11.38 -25.56 0.87
C THR A 311 -11.32 -24.08 1.23
N ARG A 312 -10.99 -23.78 2.48
CA ARG A 312 -10.88 -22.41 3.01
C ARG A 312 -9.52 -22.17 3.64
N SER A 313 -9.07 -20.92 3.61
CA SER A 313 -7.93 -20.43 4.36
C SER A 313 -8.40 -19.77 5.66
N TRP A 314 -7.70 -20.02 6.75
CA TRP A 314 -7.87 -19.27 7.99
C TRP A 314 -6.88 -18.10 8.03
N THR A 315 -7.29 -16.96 8.56
CA THR A 315 -6.38 -15.82 8.82
C THR A 315 -6.68 -15.30 10.22
N GLY A 316 -5.65 -15.20 11.05
CA GLY A 316 -5.79 -14.74 12.42
C GLY A 316 -4.43 -14.52 13.07
N LEU A 317 -4.43 -14.20 14.36
CA LEU A 317 -3.22 -13.96 15.15
C LEU A 317 -2.70 -15.29 15.70
N VAL A 318 -1.40 -15.53 15.54
CA VAL A 318 -0.71 -16.67 16.15
C VAL A 318 0.07 -16.21 17.38
N SER A 319 0.15 -17.08 18.37
CA SER A 319 0.83 -16.84 19.64
C SER A 319 1.86 -17.93 19.96
N ARG A 320 2.75 -17.63 20.91
CA ARG A 320 3.63 -18.59 21.56
C ARG A 320 3.35 -18.61 23.05
N GLN A 321 3.62 -19.74 23.68
CA GLN A 321 3.53 -19.89 25.14
C GLN A 321 4.91 -19.65 25.76
N ARG A 322 5.01 -18.70 26.68
CA ARG A 322 6.24 -18.37 27.42
C ARG A 322 5.92 -18.23 28.91
N ASP A 323 6.56 -19.01 29.77
CA ASP A 323 6.52 -18.86 31.23
C ASP A 323 5.10 -18.69 31.82
N ARG A 324 4.13 -19.47 31.29
CA ARG A 324 2.67 -19.46 31.58
C ARG A 324 1.84 -18.34 30.94
N GLU A 325 2.44 -17.36 30.30
CA GLU A 325 1.75 -16.31 29.55
C GLU A 325 1.75 -16.56 28.02
N GLN A 326 0.69 -16.11 27.35
CA GLN A 326 0.60 -16.18 25.88
C GLN A 326 1.05 -14.86 25.26
N ARG A 327 2.06 -14.93 24.40
CA ARG A 327 2.56 -13.76 23.67
C ARG A 327 2.23 -13.87 22.19
N LEU A 328 1.74 -12.78 21.60
CA LEU A 328 1.41 -12.75 20.18
C LEU A 328 2.67 -12.63 19.30
N ILE A 329 2.73 -13.44 18.25
CA ILE A 329 3.79 -13.40 17.24
C ILE A 329 3.37 -12.46 16.08
N GLY A 330 2.13 -12.61 15.59
CA GLY A 330 1.58 -11.77 14.52
C GLY A 330 0.48 -12.45 13.69
N PRO A 331 -0.05 -11.76 12.66
CA PRO A 331 -1.07 -12.32 11.79
C PRO A 331 -0.48 -13.36 10.83
N CYS A 332 -1.17 -14.50 10.70
CA CYS A 332 -0.79 -15.61 9.84
C CYS A 332 -2.01 -16.13 9.06
N THR A 333 -1.79 -16.45 7.77
CA THR A 333 -2.77 -17.16 6.95
C THR A 333 -2.38 -18.63 6.86
N ILE A 334 -3.28 -19.52 7.28
CA ILE A 334 -3.07 -20.97 7.33
C ILE A 334 -3.96 -21.66 6.31
N GLN A 335 -3.34 -22.47 5.45
CA GLN A 335 -4.00 -23.22 4.39
C GLN A 335 -3.63 -24.70 4.45
N TRP A 336 -4.64 -25.56 4.56
CA TRP A 336 -4.48 -27.02 4.46
C TRP A 336 -4.42 -27.47 3.00
N ASP A 337 -3.66 -28.52 2.72
CA ASP A 337 -3.73 -29.23 1.44
C ASP A 337 -5.02 -30.07 1.39
N PRO A 338 -5.88 -29.90 0.37
CA PRO A 338 -7.13 -30.64 0.28
C PRO A 338 -6.95 -32.15 0.14
N GLU A 339 -7.87 -32.90 0.74
CA GLU A 339 -7.88 -34.36 0.64
C GLU A 339 -8.62 -34.83 -0.61
N PRO A 340 -8.15 -35.89 -1.30
CA PRO A 340 -8.98 -36.57 -2.29
C PRO A 340 -10.23 -37.16 -1.62
N SER A 341 -11.38 -37.06 -2.29
CA SER A 341 -12.65 -37.64 -1.78
C SER A 341 -12.50 -39.15 -1.47
N PRO A 342 -13.15 -39.68 -0.42
CA PRO A 342 -12.94 -41.05 0.06
C PRO A 342 -13.36 -42.17 -0.92
N ARG A 343 -14.04 -41.85 -2.03
CA ARG A 343 -14.51 -42.85 -3.01
C ARG A 343 -13.39 -43.57 -3.77
N THR A 344 -12.17 -43.04 -3.77
CA THR A 344 -11.03 -43.64 -4.49
C THR A 344 -10.00 -44.32 -3.57
N ALA A 345 -10.25 -44.31 -2.25
CA ALA A 345 -9.25 -44.65 -1.22
C ALA A 345 -9.41 -46.07 -0.65
N ALA A 346 -9.76 -47.07 -1.49
CA ALA A 346 -9.88 -48.45 -1.03
C ALA A 346 -8.55 -49.22 -0.97
N GLN A 347 -7.41 -48.66 -1.42
CA GLN A 347 -6.20 -49.48 -1.63
C GLN A 347 -4.88 -49.02 -1.00
N ASP A 348 -4.76 -47.90 -0.29
CA ASP A 348 -3.49 -47.57 0.40
C ASP A 348 -3.67 -46.69 1.66
N ARG A 349 -4.11 -47.29 2.78
CA ARG A 349 -4.08 -46.65 4.12
C ARG A 349 -2.67 -46.60 4.74
N LYS A 350 -1.62 -46.39 3.95
CA LYS A 350 -0.23 -46.30 4.45
C LYS A 350 0.13 -44.84 4.77
N LYS A 351 -0.04 -44.47 6.05
CA LYS A 351 0.45 -43.23 6.71
C LYS A 351 0.03 -41.93 6.01
N ASP A 352 -1.22 -41.51 6.19
CA ASP A 352 -1.75 -40.23 5.69
C ASP A 352 -0.99 -39.03 6.28
N LYS A 353 0.00 -38.56 5.53
CA LYS A 353 0.74 -37.34 5.86
C LYS A 353 -0.02 -36.15 5.28
N ARG A 354 -0.44 -35.23 6.15
CA ARG A 354 -1.00 -33.94 5.73
C ARG A 354 0.06 -32.86 5.64
N GLN A 355 -0.29 -31.83 4.87
CA GLN A 355 0.56 -30.66 4.64
C GLN A 355 -0.24 -29.39 4.92
N VAL A 356 0.42 -28.43 5.56
CA VAL A 356 -0.16 -27.13 5.88
C VAL A 356 0.84 -26.03 5.51
N PHE A 357 0.35 -24.98 4.85
CA PHE A 357 1.11 -23.76 4.61
C PHE A 357 0.74 -22.68 5.61
N PHE A 358 1.75 -22.15 6.28
CA PHE A 358 1.67 -20.94 7.09
C PHE A 358 2.25 -19.79 6.30
N ARG A 359 1.50 -18.70 6.18
CA ARG A 359 1.96 -17.48 5.52
C ARG A 359 1.99 -16.35 6.53
N ILE A 360 3.20 -15.90 6.85
CA ILE A 360 3.44 -14.88 7.86
C ILE A 360 4.33 -13.78 7.30
N HIS A 361 4.17 -12.58 7.85
CA HIS A 361 5.02 -11.46 7.55
C HIS A 361 6.50 -11.72 7.96
N PRO A 362 7.50 -11.31 7.17
CA PRO A 362 8.90 -11.71 7.38
C PRO A 362 9.54 -11.21 8.69
N SER A 363 9.00 -10.16 9.32
CA SER A 363 9.48 -9.70 10.64
C SER A 363 9.20 -10.71 11.75
N ALA A 364 8.12 -11.48 11.65
CA ALA A 364 7.70 -12.49 12.62
C ALA A 364 8.02 -13.93 12.17
N PHE A 365 8.58 -14.09 10.97
CA PHE A 365 8.90 -15.40 10.39
C PHE A 365 9.86 -16.21 11.25
N LEU A 366 10.96 -15.60 11.72
CA LEU A 366 12.00 -16.33 12.45
C LEU A 366 11.46 -16.85 13.79
N GLU A 367 10.64 -16.04 14.46
CA GLU A 367 9.99 -16.40 15.72
C GLU A 367 9.04 -17.58 15.53
N LEU A 368 8.12 -17.49 14.57
CA LEU A 368 7.18 -18.59 14.26
C LEU A 368 7.92 -19.85 13.81
N PHE A 369 8.97 -19.73 12.99
CA PHE A 369 9.74 -20.88 12.52
C PHE A 369 10.42 -21.62 13.67
N ASN A 370 11.01 -20.89 14.63
CA ASN A 370 11.66 -21.49 15.79
C ASN A 370 10.64 -22.14 16.74
N GLU A 371 9.48 -21.52 16.94
CA GLU A 371 8.42 -22.09 17.78
C GLU A 371 7.82 -23.35 17.15
N LEU A 372 7.53 -23.33 15.84
CA LEU A 372 7.13 -24.52 15.10
C LEU A 372 8.20 -25.62 15.19
N LEU A 373 9.48 -25.26 15.07
CA LEU A 373 10.59 -26.22 15.19
C LEU A 373 10.65 -26.87 16.58
N ARG A 374 10.42 -26.09 17.65
CA ARG A 374 10.33 -26.62 19.02
C ARG A 374 9.15 -27.59 19.15
N LEU A 375 7.96 -27.15 18.77
CA LEU A 375 6.73 -27.93 18.90
C LEU A 375 6.74 -29.21 18.04
N SER A 376 7.26 -29.14 16.81
CA SER A 376 7.37 -30.29 15.91
C SER A 376 8.30 -31.40 16.43
N LYS A 377 9.33 -31.03 17.21
CA LYS A 377 10.24 -31.99 17.86
C LYS A 377 9.61 -32.65 19.09
N MET A 378 8.69 -31.98 19.76
CA MET A 378 7.98 -32.50 20.94
C MET A 378 6.89 -33.52 20.58
N GLN A 379 6.43 -33.57 19.33
CA GLN A 379 5.39 -34.49 18.87
C GLN A 379 5.98 -35.84 18.46
N SER A 380 5.32 -36.93 18.86
CA SER A 380 5.59 -38.31 18.41
C SER A 380 4.36 -38.86 17.70
N PRO A 381 4.40 -39.22 16.39
CA PRO A 381 5.53 -39.23 15.47
C PRO A 381 5.98 -37.82 15.03
N GLN A 382 7.28 -37.69 14.74
CA GLN A 382 7.91 -36.40 14.42
C GLN A 382 7.32 -35.74 13.17
N LEU A 383 7.05 -34.44 13.28
CA LEU A 383 6.64 -33.58 12.18
C LEU A 383 7.85 -32.92 11.52
N TYR A 384 7.73 -32.57 10.23
CA TYR A 384 8.80 -31.92 9.46
C TYR A 384 8.36 -30.53 9.00
N ILE A 385 9.30 -29.59 9.01
CA ILE A 385 9.10 -28.21 8.58
C ILE A 385 10.00 -27.89 7.40
N GLU A 386 9.49 -27.14 6.42
CA GLU A 386 10.25 -26.63 5.29
C GLU A 386 10.07 -25.11 5.14
N ASP A 387 11.18 -24.41 4.92
CA ASP A 387 11.19 -22.97 4.62
C ASP A 387 10.95 -22.73 3.11
N LEU A 388 9.79 -22.20 2.73
CA LEU A 388 9.42 -22.01 1.32
C LEU A 388 9.52 -20.54 0.85
N ARG A 389 10.19 -19.67 1.62
CA ARG A 389 10.34 -18.22 1.32
C ARG A 389 10.80 -17.89 -0.10
N PHE A 390 11.68 -18.71 -0.66
CA PHE A 390 12.24 -18.47 -2.00
C PHE A 390 11.70 -19.42 -3.07
N GLU A 391 10.77 -20.29 -2.71
CA GLU A 391 10.10 -21.20 -3.64
C GLU A 391 8.75 -20.69 -4.10
N ILE A 392 7.97 -20.12 -3.17
CA ILE A 392 6.63 -19.59 -3.42
C ILE A 392 6.71 -18.07 -3.31
N GLY A 393 6.24 -17.38 -4.36
CA GLY A 393 6.01 -15.95 -4.31
C GLY A 393 4.53 -15.64 -4.30
N SER A 394 4.18 -14.38 -4.06
CA SER A 394 2.78 -13.98 -4.03
C SER A 394 2.54 -12.58 -4.58
N ILE A 395 1.35 -12.41 -5.15
CA ILE A 395 0.86 -11.13 -5.66
C ILE A 395 -0.51 -10.90 -5.04
N GLU A 396 -0.70 -9.72 -4.46
CA GLU A 396 -1.98 -9.31 -3.90
C GLU A 396 -2.66 -8.32 -4.84
N LEU A 397 -3.96 -8.51 -5.07
CA LEU A 397 -4.80 -7.62 -5.88
C LEU A 397 -6.00 -7.17 -5.06
N THR A 398 -6.28 -5.88 -5.13
CA THR A 398 -7.41 -5.24 -4.44
C THR A 398 -8.18 -4.35 -5.39
N GLY A 399 -9.50 -4.31 -5.22
CA GLY A 399 -10.40 -3.40 -5.91
C GLY A 399 -11.37 -4.11 -6.86
N PRO A 400 -12.35 -3.37 -7.40
CA PRO A 400 -13.48 -3.95 -8.13
C PRO A 400 -13.11 -4.60 -9.47
N ALA A 401 -11.96 -4.27 -10.08
CA ALA A 401 -11.52 -4.92 -11.32
C ALA A 401 -10.45 -6.02 -11.09
N SER A 402 -10.26 -6.45 -9.84
CA SER A 402 -9.25 -7.45 -9.47
C SER A 402 -9.51 -8.82 -10.10
N THR A 403 -10.77 -9.29 -10.08
CA THR A 403 -11.17 -10.56 -10.70
C THR A 403 -11.05 -10.49 -12.22
N GLU A 404 -11.49 -9.39 -12.84
CA GLU A 404 -11.30 -9.12 -14.28
C GLU A 404 -9.80 -9.20 -14.68
N THR A 405 -8.94 -8.58 -13.87
CA THR A 405 -7.48 -8.58 -14.10
C THR A 405 -6.90 -9.99 -14.05
N LEU A 406 -7.33 -10.80 -13.09
CA LEU A 406 -6.87 -12.18 -12.97
C LEU A 406 -7.39 -13.05 -14.12
N LEU A 407 -8.66 -12.90 -14.51
CA LEU A 407 -9.26 -13.64 -15.64
C LEU A 407 -8.59 -13.32 -16.97
N ALA A 408 -8.17 -12.07 -17.18
CA ALA A 408 -7.44 -11.67 -18.39
C ALA A 408 -6.05 -12.33 -18.53
N VAL A 409 -5.43 -12.69 -17.40
CA VAL A 409 -4.02 -13.12 -17.34
C VAL A 409 -3.89 -14.62 -17.14
N LEU A 410 -4.70 -15.20 -16.24
CA LEU A 410 -4.62 -16.59 -15.81
C LEU A 410 -5.48 -17.47 -16.71
N ASN A 411 -4.84 -18.07 -17.70
CA ASN A 411 -5.48 -19.06 -18.56
C ASN A 411 -5.21 -20.47 -18.04
N PRO A 412 -6.23 -21.26 -17.69
CA PRO A 412 -6.07 -22.66 -17.30
C PRO A 412 -5.31 -23.49 -18.34
N TYR A 413 -4.47 -24.42 -17.87
CA TYR A 413 -3.72 -25.31 -18.75
C TYR A 413 -4.64 -26.37 -19.37
N PRO A 414 -4.60 -26.60 -20.70
CA PRO A 414 -5.45 -27.59 -21.36
C PRO A 414 -4.81 -28.97 -21.20
N GLU A 415 -5.28 -29.74 -20.23
CA GLU A 415 -4.85 -31.13 -20.04
C GLU A 415 -5.66 -32.05 -20.97
N LYS A 416 -4.98 -32.79 -21.87
CA LYS A 416 -5.64 -33.60 -22.92
C LYS A 416 -6.31 -34.89 -22.39
N SER A 417 -6.05 -35.27 -21.14
CA SER A 417 -6.32 -36.62 -20.61
C SER A 417 -7.00 -36.64 -19.24
N LYS A 418 -7.34 -35.49 -18.65
CA LYS A 418 -8.04 -35.40 -17.36
C LYS A 418 -9.25 -34.49 -17.47
N LEU A 419 -10.30 -34.79 -16.71
CA LEU A 419 -11.41 -33.88 -16.45
C LEU A 419 -10.84 -32.49 -16.16
N ARG A 420 -11.35 -31.47 -16.85
CA ARG A 420 -10.95 -30.08 -16.59
C ARG A 420 -11.08 -29.82 -15.08
N SER A 421 -10.06 -29.22 -14.49
CA SER A 421 -10.07 -28.90 -13.06
C SER A 421 -11.31 -28.06 -12.76
N GLN A 422 -12.19 -28.55 -11.88
CA GLN A 422 -13.44 -27.86 -11.50
C GLN A 422 -13.16 -26.43 -11.02
N HIS A 423 -12.08 -26.25 -10.26
CA HIS A 423 -11.62 -24.93 -9.80
C HIS A 423 -11.27 -23.98 -10.95
N ALA A 424 -10.75 -24.49 -12.07
CA ALA A 424 -10.45 -23.68 -13.24
C ALA A 424 -11.71 -23.25 -14.00
N GLU A 425 -12.75 -24.09 -14.01
CA GLU A 425 -14.05 -23.75 -14.62
C GLU A 425 -14.84 -22.78 -13.75
N LEU A 426 -14.88 -23.02 -12.44
CA LEU A 426 -15.46 -22.09 -11.48
C LEU A 426 -14.73 -20.74 -11.52
N PHE A 427 -13.40 -20.71 -11.62
CA PHE A 427 -12.68 -19.45 -11.78
C PHE A 427 -13.13 -18.69 -13.05
N ARG A 428 -13.30 -19.38 -14.19
CA ARG A 428 -13.79 -18.74 -15.43
C ARG A 428 -15.22 -18.24 -15.32
N SER A 429 -16.08 -18.91 -14.55
CA SER A 429 -17.47 -18.49 -14.38
C SER A 429 -17.61 -17.22 -13.52
N LEU A 430 -16.57 -16.81 -12.78
CA LEU A 430 -16.52 -15.54 -12.05
C LEU A 430 -16.34 -14.30 -12.95
N ALA A 431 -16.46 -14.45 -14.27
CA ALA A 431 -16.48 -13.33 -15.20
C ALA A 431 -17.70 -12.44 -14.90
N GLY A 432 -17.46 -11.16 -14.60
CA GLY A 432 -18.49 -10.21 -14.18
C GLY A 432 -18.51 -9.93 -12.68
N LEU A 433 -17.78 -10.71 -11.86
CA LEU A 433 -17.66 -10.44 -10.42
C LEU A 433 -16.88 -9.14 -10.17
N THR A 434 -17.56 -8.14 -9.61
CA THR A 434 -16.96 -6.85 -9.25
C THR A 434 -16.23 -6.93 -7.90
N ASN A 435 -16.92 -7.25 -6.80
CA ASN A 435 -16.30 -7.31 -5.48
C ASN A 435 -15.96 -8.76 -5.06
N PRO A 436 -14.68 -9.10 -4.84
CA PRO A 436 -14.31 -10.43 -4.33
C PRO A 436 -14.77 -10.69 -2.89
N ALA A 437 -15.23 -9.69 -2.13
CA ALA A 437 -15.80 -9.91 -0.80
C ALA A 437 -17.15 -10.64 -0.82
N SER A 438 -17.83 -10.68 -1.97
CA SER A 438 -19.06 -11.46 -2.18
C SER A 438 -18.81 -12.96 -2.19
N LEU A 439 -17.55 -13.38 -2.36
CA LEU A 439 -17.17 -14.78 -2.28
C LEU A 439 -17.19 -15.28 -0.82
N PRO A 440 -17.33 -16.59 -0.61
CA PRO A 440 -17.25 -17.15 0.73
C PRO A 440 -15.91 -16.79 1.40
N ALA A 441 -15.95 -16.45 2.69
CA ALA A 441 -14.76 -15.99 3.41
C ALA A 441 -13.64 -17.03 3.37
N GLY A 442 -12.45 -16.60 2.93
CA GLY A 442 -11.26 -17.43 2.84
C GLY A 442 -11.30 -18.46 1.72
N ALA A 443 -12.16 -18.31 0.71
CA ALA A 443 -12.28 -19.30 -0.36
C ALA A 443 -10.95 -19.48 -1.12
N VAL A 444 -10.59 -20.74 -1.39
CA VAL A 444 -9.33 -21.10 -2.06
C VAL A 444 -9.60 -21.85 -3.37
N LEU A 445 -8.95 -21.41 -4.45
CA LEU A 445 -8.99 -22.09 -5.76
C LEU A 445 -7.56 -22.48 -6.17
N GLY A 446 -7.27 -23.78 -6.17
CA GLY A 446 -6.00 -24.32 -6.66
C GLY A 446 -6.16 -24.99 -8.03
N PHE A 447 -5.40 -24.55 -9.03
CA PHE A 447 -5.35 -25.16 -10.37
C PHE A 447 -4.04 -24.83 -11.10
N SER A 448 -3.84 -25.41 -12.28
CA SER A 448 -2.65 -25.14 -13.12
C SER A 448 -2.95 -24.19 -14.27
N VAL A 449 -2.06 -23.21 -14.49
CA VAL A 449 -2.18 -22.21 -15.55
C VAL A 449 -1.07 -22.31 -16.59
N GLN A 450 -1.33 -21.75 -17.76
CA GLN A 450 -0.34 -21.57 -18.81
C GLN A 450 0.58 -20.38 -18.51
N ASP A 451 1.75 -20.31 -19.15
CA ASP A 451 2.61 -19.12 -19.08
C ASP A 451 1.87 -17.89 -19.65
N PRO A 452 1.64 -16.83 -18.84
CA PRO A 452 0.91 -15.64 -19.28
C PRO A 452 1.54 -14.92 -20.47
N ARG A 453 2.83 -15.17 -20.75
CA ARG A 453 3.54 -14.56 -21.89
C ARG A 453 3.09 -15.10 -23.23
N LEU A 454 2.44 -16.28 -23.27
CA LEU A 454 1.90 -16.86 -24.51
C LEU A 454 0.73 -16.04 -25.07
N HIS A 455 -0.04 -15.40 -24.18
CA HIS A 455 -1.21 -14.59 -24.50
C HIS A 455 -0.92 -13.08 -24.49
N TYR A 456 0.35 -12.66 -24.39
CA TYR A 456 0.69 -11.24 -24.34
C TYR A 456 0.62 -10.56 -25.73
N PRO A 457 0.02 -9.37 -25.86
CA PRO A 457 -0.54 -8.53 -24.79
C PRO A 457 -1.92 -9.01 -24.30
N PRO A 458 -2.20 -8.91 -22.98
CA PRO A 458 -3.51 -9.28 -22.43
C PRO A 458 -4.61 -8.39 -23.04
N ARG A 459 -5.80 -8.98 -23.19
CA ARG A 459 -6.98 -8.30 -23.73
C ARG A 459 -7.97 -8.02 -22.61
N LYS A 460 -8.82 -7.03 -22.82
CA LYS A 460 -9.94 -6.74 -21.92
C LYS A 460 -10.88 -7.95 -21.90
N VAL A 461 -11.32 -8.35 -20.71
CA VAL A 461 -12.32 -9.41 -20.58
C VAL A 461 -13.66 -8.85 -21.03
N VAL A 462 -14.35 -9.57 -21.92
CA VAL A 462 -15.71 -9.22 -22.32
C VAL A 462 -16.65 -9.88 -21.31
N THR A 463 -17.42 -9.07 -20.60
CA THR A 463 -18.44 -9.50 -19.65
C THR A 463 -19.79 -9.04 -20.17
N SER A 464 -20.79 -9.93 -20.17
CA SER A 464 -22.18 -9.57 -20.42
C SER A 464 -22.74 -8.91 -19.16
N GLU A 465 -23.26 -7.69 -19.29
CA GLU A 465 -23.92 -6.97 -18.19
C GLU A 465 -25.42 -7.29 -18.11
N SER A 466 -25.90 -8.33 -18.79
CA SER A 466 -27.31 -8.73 -18.76
C SER A 466 -27.74 -9.15 -17.34
N PRO A 467 -28.98 -8.81 -16.92
CA PRO A 467 -29.48 -9.17 -15.60
C PRO A 467 -29.49 -10.69 -15.38
N GLU A 468 -29.80 -11.47 -16.42
CA GLU A 468 -29.75 -12.94 -16.42
C GLU A 468 -28.35 -13.47 -16.09
N ALA A 469 -27.30 -12.91 -16.70
CA ALA A 469 -25.92 -13.33 -16.44
C ALA A 469 -25.49 -12.99 -15.00
N GLN A 470 -26.03 -11.91 -14.42
CA GLN A 470 -25.80 -11.57 -13.01
C GLN A 470 -26.50 -12.54 -12.07
N LEU A 471 -27.73 -12.96 -12.37
CA LEU A 471 -28.45 -13.98 -11.61
C LEU A 471 -27.72 -15.33 -11.66
N GLU A 472 -27.30 -15.78 -12.85
CA GLU A 472 -26.50 -17.00 -12.98
C GLU A 472 -25.19 -16.94 -12.18
N LEU A 473 -24.54 -15.77 -12.14
CA LEU A 473 -23.32 -15.57 -11.36
C LEU A 473 -23.61 -15.71 -9.86
N LEU A 474 -24.70 -15.11 -9.38
CA LEU A 474 -25.12 -15.21 -7.98
C LEU A 474 -25.46 -16.66 -7.59
N GLU A 475 -26.17 -17.39 -8.45
CA GLU A 475 -26.46 -18.82 -8.24
C GLU A 475 -25.18 -19.65 -8.15
N LYS A 476 -24.20 -19.40 -9.03
CA LYS A 476 -22.89 -20.08 -9.01
C LYS A 476 -22.09 -19.76 -7.74
N ILE A 477 -22.16 -18.52 -7.25
CA ILE A 477 -21.51 -18.12 -5.99
C ILE A 477 -22.21 -18.76 -4.78
N ALA A 478 -23.53 -18.90 -4.82
CA ALA A 478 -24.30 -19.55 -3.74
C ALA A 478 -24.05 -21.07 -3.69
N ALA A 479 -24.03 -21.74 -4.84
CA ALA A 479 -23.75 -23.18 -4.93
C ALA A 479 -22.29 -23.52 -4.59
N TRP A 480 -21.34 -22.63 -4.92
CA TRP A 480 -19.91 -22.72 -4.65
C TRP A 480 -19.31 -24.15 -4.77
N THR A 481 -19.30 -24.69 -5.99
CA THR A 481 -18.86 -26.08 -6.30
C THR A 481 -17.37 -26.36 -6.08
N ALA A 482 -16.58 -25.37 -5.63
CA ALA A 482 -15.18 -25.59 -5.25
C ALA A 482 -15.02 -26.47 -4.00
N GLU A 483 -16.12 -26.82 -3.33
CA GLU A 483 -16.13 -27.74 -2.19
C GLU A 483 -16.27 -29.22 -2.64
N ASP A 484 -16.64 -29.48 -3.90
CA ASP A 484 -16.88 -30.81 -4.42
C ASP A 484 -15.62 -31.45 -5.03
N ASN A 485 -15.52 -32.78 -4.98
CA ASN A 485 -14.45 -33.59 -5.60
C ASN A 485 -13.03 -33.05 -5.38
N LEU A 486 -12.72 -32.71 -4.12
CA LEU A 486 -11.44 -32.14 -3.73
C LEU A 486 -10.25 -32.98 -4.21
N GLN A 487 -9.21 -32.28 -4.66
CA GLN A 487 -7.94 -32.85 -5.08
C GLN A 487 -6.81 -32.03 -4.46
N PRO A 488 -5.69 -32.67 -4.06
CA PRO A 488 -4.53 -31.96 -3.53
C PRO A 488 -4.05 -30.87 -4.49
N PHE A 489 -3.69 -29.70 -3.97
CA PHE A 489 -3.29 -28.60 -4.85
C PHE A 489 -1.87 -28.85 -5.39
N PRO A 490 -1.64 -28.73 -6.72
CA PRO A 490 -0.32 -28.95 -7.30
C PRO A 490 0.78 -28.04 -6.72
N ILE A 491 0.43 -26.92 -6.09
CA ILE A 491 1.40 -26.02 -5.45
C ILE A 491 2.07 -26.63 -4.21
N PHE A 492 1.43 -27.57 -3.51
CA PHE A 492 2.02 -28.28 -2.35
C PHE A 492 3.11 -29.27 -2.77
N SER A 493 2.99 -29.84 -3.98
CA SER A 493 3.99 -30.75 -4.53
C SER A 493 5.27 -30.04 -4.96
N ARG A 494 6.41 -30.49 -4.42
CA ARG A 494 7.75 -29.98 -4.76
C ARG A 494 8.08 -30.17 -6.25
N ASP A 495 7.71 -31.32 -6.83
CA ASP A 495 8.01 -31.60 -8.24
C ASP A 495 7.22 -30.70 -9.18
N ALA A 496 5.94 -30.47 -8.89
CA ALA A 496 5.09 -29.55 -9.67
C ALA A 496 5.59 -28.10 -9.59
N ARG A 497 6.07 -27.64 -8.42
CA ARG A 497 6.70 -26.31 -8.29
C ARG A 497 7.98 -26.19 -9.13
N HIS A 498 8.80 -27.25 -9.18
CA HIS A 498 10.03 -27.26 -9.98
C HIS A 498 9.76 -27.27 -11.48
N THR A 499 8.85 -28.14 -11.95
CA THR A 499 8.49 -28.22 -13.37
C THR A 499 7.87 -26.92 -13.86
N GLY A 500 6.93 -26.33 -13.11
CA GLY A 500 6.35 -25.02 -13.43
C GLY A 500 7.38 -23.88 -13.45
N SER A 501 8.45 -23.98 -12.63
CA SER A 501 9.55 -23.00 -12.61
C SER A 501 10.49 -23.10 -13.83
N CYS A 502 10.38 -24.15 -14.64
CA CYS A 502 11.23 -24.40 -15.81
C CYS A 502 10.78 -23.64 -17.07
N LEU A 503 10.44 -22.35 -16.92
CA LEU A 503 9.89 -21.52 -17.99
C LEU A 503 10.85 -21.32 -19.19
N PRO A 504 10.35 -21.26 -20.43
CA PRO A 504 11.15 -20.96 -21.61
C PRO A 504 11.72 -19.53 -21.58
N SER A 505 12.82 -19.34 -22.31
CA SER A 505 13.49 -18.04 -22.42
C SER A 505 12.61 -16.98 -23.10
N GLN A 506 12.80 -15.70 -22.78
CA GLN A 506 12.05 -14.63 -23.45
C GLN A 506 12.35 -14.56 -24.96
N THR A 507 13.58 -14.88 -25.36
CA THR A 507 14.02 -14.90 -26.75
C THR A 507 13.31 -16.00 -27.56
N SER A 508 13.14 -17.18 -26.98
CA SER A 508 12.41 -18.28 -27.66
C SER A 508 10.93 -17.97 -27.83
N ILE A 509 10.28 -17.35 -26.83
CA ILE A 509 8.88 -16.90 -26.97
C ILE A 509 8.76 -15.81 -28.04
N ASN A 510 9.67 -14.83 -28.03
CA ASN A 510 9.64 -13.75 -29.04
C ASN A 510 9.84 -14.29 -30.46
N ARG A 511 10.69 -15.31 -30.65
CA ARG A 511 10.86 -15.99 -31.94
C ARG A 511 9.57 -16.69 -32.37
N ARG A 512 8.97 -17.52 -31.50
CA ARG A 512 7.67 -18.16 -31.74
C ARG A 512 6.58 -17.14 -32.11
N ARG A 513 6.56 -15.99 -31.41
CA ARG A 513 5.61 -14.90 -31.70
C ARG A 513 5.88 -14.24 -33.05
N ALA A 514 7.14 -14.03 -33.41
CA ALA A 514 7.51 -13.45 -34.70
C ALA A 514 7.16 -14.38 -35.87
N GLU A 515 7.40 -15.69 -35.72
CA GLU A 515 6.99 -16.71 -36.70
C GLU A 515 5.48 -16.74 -36.85
N LYS A 516 4.73 -16.84 -35.74
CA LYS A 516 3.26 -16.84 -35.78
C LYS A 516 2.70 -15.54 -36.34
N ALA A 517 3.31 -14.39 -36.05
CA ALA A 517 2.87 -13.10 -36.57
C ALA A 517 3.01 -12.99 -38.09
N LYS A 518 3.88 -13.78 -38.74
CA LYS A 518 3.94 -13.86 -40.21
C LYS A 518 2.74 -14.59 -40.79
N SER A 519 2.29 -15.67 -40.13
CA SER A 519 1.16 -16.48 -40.60
C SER A 519 -0.21 -15.90 -40.20
N ALA A 520 -0.36 -15.45 -38.95
CA ALA A 520 -1.62 -14.93 -38.39
C ALA A 520 -1.37 -13.82 -37.35
N PRO A 521 -1.36 -12.54 -37.78
CA PRO A 521 -1.23 -11.40 -36.88
C PRO A 521 -2.30 -11.37 -35.78
N GLY A 522 -1.86 -11.19 -34.52
CA GLY A 522 -2.76 -10.97 -33.38
C GLY A 522 -3.27 -12.22 -32.66
N VAL A 523 -3.05 -13.43 -33.20
CA VAL A 523 -3.50 -14.68 -32.56
C VAL A 523 -2.52 -15.14 -31.45
N PRO A 524 -2.99 -15.48 -30.23
CA PRO A 524 -2.13 -15.91 -29.11
C PRO A 524 -1.41 -17.24 -29.38
N LEU A 525 -0.26 -17.46 -28.75
CA LEU A 525 0.51 -18.70 -28.92
C LEU A 525 -0.17 -19.87 -28.20
N LYS A 526 -0.22 -21.05 -28.85
CA LYS A 526 -0.69 -22.29 -28.21
C LYS A 526 0.45 -22.91 -27.36
N PRO A 527 0.13 -23.57 -26.23
CA PRO A 527 1.10 -24.34 -25.45
C PRO A 527 1.76 -25.44 -26.29
N THR A 528 3.03 -25.69 -26.02
CA THR A 528 3.83 -26.77 -26.60
C THR A 528 4.35 -27.70 -25.49
N SER A 529 4.91 -28.86 -25.82
CA SER A 529 5.48 -29.79 -24.82
C SER A 529 6.54 -29.15 -23.90
N THR A 530 7.24 -28.12 -24.38
CA THR A 530 8.21 -27.35 -23.57
C THR A 530 7.59 -26.39 -22.56
N ASP A 531 6.29 -26.11 -22.68
CA ASP A 531 5.56 -25.18 -21.82
C ASP A 531 4.86 -25.98 -20.72
N HIS A 532 5.52 -26.19 -19.58
CA HIS A 532 4.96 -26.94 -18.45
C HIS A 532 3.82 -26.18 -17.74
N PRO A 533 2.86 -26.89 -17.12
CA PRO A 533 1.82 -26.28 -16.30
C PRO A 533 2.41 -25.56 -15.09
N ILE A 534 1.94 -24.34 -14.82
CA ILE A 534 2.34 -23.54 -13.65
C ILE A 534 1.31 -23.76 -12.55
N PRO A 535 1.65 -24.39 -11.41
CA PRO A 535 0.72 -24.56 -10.31
C PRO A 535 0.45 -23.22 -9.62
N ILE A 536 -0.81 -22.90 -9.36
CA ILE A 536 -1.20 -21.69 -8.62
C ILE A 536 -2.26 -22.00 -7.56
N ALA A 537 -2.34 -21.14 -6.55
CA ALA A 537 -3.47 -21.08 -5.63
C ALA A 537 -3.94 -19.62 -5.50
N LEU A 538 -5.25 -19.41 -5.60
CA LEU A 538 -5.92 -18.13 -5.41
C LEU A 538 -6.67 -18.16 -4.09
N ILE A 539 -6.44 -17.17 -3.24
CA ILE A 539 -7.12 -17.02 -1.96
C ILE A 539 -7.95 -15.73 -2.00
N ALA A 540 -9.26 -15.84 -1.83
CA ALA A 540 -10.15 -14.71 -1.65
C ALA A 540 -10.30 -14.40 -0.16
N SER A 541 -9.82 -13.23 0.27
CA SER A 541 -9.99 -12.74 1.63
C SER A 541 -10.82 -11.46 1.65
N ARG A 542 -11.48 -11.20 2.77
CA ARG A 542 -12.21 -9.96 3.04
C ARG A 542 -11.79 -9.42 4.39
N ALA A 543 -11.58 -8.12 4.45
CA ALA A 543 -10.93 -7.47 5.57
C ALA A 543 -11.93 -7.04 6.69
N GLY A 544 -13.23 -7.25 6.47
CA GLY A 544 -14.30 -6.99 7.43
C GLY A 544 -15.62 -7.64 7.00
N SER A 545 -16.63 -7.59 7.88
CA SER A 545 -17.97 -8.16 7.64
C SER A 545 -19.01 -7.13 7.13
N GLY A 546 -18.60 -5.89 6.88
CA GLY A 546 -19.50 -4.83 6.40
C GLY A 546 -19.85 -4.99 4.92
N THR A 547 -21.03 -4.50 4.52
CA THR A 547 -21.54 -4.54 3.14
C THR A 547 -20.69 -3.75 2.15
N GLN A 548 -19.91 -2.78 2.64
CA GLN A 548 -18.96 -1.96 1.86
C GLN A 548 -17.51 -2.51 1.90
N ALA A 549 -17.28 -3.68 2.50
CA ALA A 549 -15.94 -4.25 2.59
C ALA A 549 -15.43 -4.68 1.21
N GLN A 550 -14.28 -4.15 0.81
CA GLN A 550 -13.59 -4.54 -0.41
C GLN A 550 -12.79 -5.83 -0.16
N GLY A 551 -12.97 -6.83 -1.03
CA GLY A 551 -12.20 -8.07 -0.95
C GLY A 551 -10.80 -7.93 -1.55
N THR A 552 -9.98 -8.93 -1.29
CA THR A 552 -8.59 -9.02 -1.77
C THR A 552 -8.32 -10.42 -2.31
N TRP A 553 -7.70 -10.49 -3.48
CA TRP A 553 -7.19 -11.73 -4.04
C TRP A 553 -5.70 -11.86 -3.74
N THR A 554 -5.29 -12.98 -3.16
CA THR A 554 -3.88 -13.33 -3.05
C THR A 554 -3.56 -14.50 -3.97
N LEU A 555 -2.73 -14.24 -4.99
CA LEU A 555 -2.22 -15.24 -5.91
C LEU A 555 -0.91 -15.81 -5.38
N LEU A 556 -0.85 -17.12 -5.20
CA LEU A 556 0.34 -17.91 -4.92
C LEU A 556 0.83 -18.58 -6.19
N ALA A 557 2.12 -18.45 -6.48
CA ALA A 557 2.76 -19.13 -7.60
C ALA A 557 4.25 -19.38 -7.30
N PRO A 558 4.92 -20.30 -8.02
CA PRO A 558 6.36 -20.48 -7.90
C PRO A 558 7.13 -19.16 -8.12
N TRP A 559 8.15 -18.90 -7.31
CA TRP A 559 8.90 -17.64 -7.24
C TRP A 559 9.37 -17.12 -8.61
N LYS A 560 9.83 -18.02 -9.49
CA LYS A 560 10.31 -17.66 -10.84
C LYS A 560 9.18 -17.26 -11.80
N CYS A 561 7.94 -17.67 -11.54
CA CYS A 561 6.77 -17.40 -12.37
C CYS A 561 6.10 -16.06 -12.07
N ILE A 562 6.39 -15.48 -10.89
CA ILE A 562 5.83 -14.19 -10.45
C ILE A 562 6.15 -13.07 -11.44
N LEU A 563 7.38 -12.96 -11.94
CA LEU A 563 7.75 -11.88 -12.87
C LEU A 563 6.97 -11.91 -14.20
N PRO A 564 6.86 -13.06 -14.90
CA PRO A 564 5.97 -13.21 -16.06
C PRO A 564 4.52 -12.82 -15.78
N ILE A 565 3.96 -13.29 -14.66
CA ILE A 565 2.57 -13.01 -14.26
C ILE A 565 2.40 -11.50 -14.00
N TRP A 566 3.27 -10.92 -13.17
CA TRP A 566 3.31 -9.49 -12.85
C TRP A 566 3.34 -8.62 -14.11
N TYR A 567 4.22 -8.97 -15.07
CA TYR A 567 4.37 -8.19 -16.29
C TYR A 567 3.11 -8.21 -17.17
N SER A 568 2.34 -9.30 -17.16
CA SER A 568 1.04 -9.35 -17.83
C SER A 568 -0.01 -8.55 -17.08
N ILE A 569 -0.12 -8.70 -15.75
CA ILE A 569 -1.09 -7.99 -14.89
C ILE A 569 -1.03 -6.47 -15.10
N VAL A 570 0.15 -5.85 -15.02
CA VAL A 570 0.28 -4.38 -15.14
C VAL A 570 -0.07 -3.82 -16.54
N HIS A 571 -0.23 -4.69 -17.54
CA HIS A 571 -0.58 -4.30 -18.91
C HIS A 571 -2.02 -4.64 -19.30
N VAL A 572 -2.82 -5.21 -18.41
CA VAL A 572 -4.24 -5.49 -18.67
C VAL A 572 -4.98 -4.17 -18.87
N PRO A 573 -5.75 -4.02 -19.96
CA PRO A 573 -6.71 -2.92 -20.09
C PRO A 573 -7.98 -3.26 -19.30
N LEU A 574 -8.34 -2.42 -18.33
CA LEU A 574 -9.51 -2.63 -17.47
C LEU A 574 -10.81 -2.15 -18.13
N SER A 575 -11.92 -2.79 -17.77
CA SER A 575 -13.26 -2.40 -18.19
C SER A 575 -13.64 -0.97 -17.82
N THR A 576 -13.31 -0.59 -16.60
CA THR A 576 -13.49 0.75 -16.01
C THR A 576 -12.53 1.81 -16.56
N GLY A 577 -11.59 1.40 -17.42
CA GLY A 577 -10.60 2.26 -18.05
C GLY A 577 -9.24 2.28 -17.35
N GLY A 578 -8.19 2.44 -18.16
CA GLY A 578 -6.81 2.42 -17.67
C GLY A 578 -6.27 1.01 -17.45
N ASN A 579 -5.22 0.91 -16.62
CA ASN A 579 -4.51 -0.33 -16.31
C ASN A 579 -4.45 -0.52 -14.79
N PRO A 580 -4.27 -1.76 -14.30
CA PRO A 580 -3.95 -2.02 -12.90
C PRO A 580 -2.77 -1.18 -12.45
N ARG A 581 -2.94 -0.49 -11.32
CA ARG A 581 -1.89 0.32 -10.72
C ARG A 581 -1.09 -0.57 -9.76
N PHE A 582 0.23 -0.39 -9.73
CA PHE A 582 1.06 -1.05 -8.75
C PHE A 582 1.26 -0.13 -7.54
N ALA A 583 1.36 -0.73 -6.37
CA ALA A 583 1.49 -0.03 -5.10
C ALA A 583 2.73 -0.53 -4.34
N GLY A 584 3.23 0.31 -3.43
CA GLY A 584 4.32 -0.03 -2.52
C GLY A 584 3.83 -0.18 -1.08
N LEU A 585 4.78 -0.28 -0.15
CA LEU A 585 4.53 -0.44 1.28
C LEU A 585 3.67 0.70 1.87
N ASP A 586 3.93 1.95 1.50
CA ASP A 586 3.19 3.11 2.04
C ASP A 586 1.73 3.11 1.58
N GLN A 587 1.47 2.60 0.37
CA GLN A 587 0.11 2.42 -0.13
C GLN A 587 -0.57 1.26 0.57
N ALA A 588 0.13 0.17 0.89
CA ALA A 588 -0.45 -0.91 1.69
C ALA A 588 -0.87 -0.41 3.09
N ARG A 589 -0.04 0.43 3.72
CA ARG A 589 -0.38 1.13 4.98
C ARG A 589 -1.60 2.04 4.82
N GLN A 590 -1.65 2.85 3.76
CA GLN A 590 -2.80 3.70 3.44
C GLN A 590 -4.09 2.88 3.29
N VAL A 591 -4.03 1.79 2.51
CA VAL A 591 -5.18 0.90 2.26
C VAL A 591 -5.71 0.28 3.55
N ALA A 592 -4.82 -0.23 4.41
CA ALA A 592 -5.20 -0.79 5.72
C ALA A 592 -5.84 0.29 6.62
N PHE A 593 -5.22 1.47 6.69
CA PHE A 593 -5.70 2.61 7.46
C PHE A 593 -7.09 3.10 6.99
N GLU A 594 -7.29 3.27 5.68
CA GLU A 594 -8.59 3.69 5.11
C GLU A 594 -9.70 2.66 5.31
N ARG A 595 -9.33 1.37 5.48
CA ARG A 595 -10.25 0.28 5.84
C ARG A 595 -10.54 0.21 7.35
N GLY A 596 -9.84 1.01 8.17
CA GLY A 596 -9.95 0.95 9.62
C GLY A 596 -9.33 -0.30 10.23
N LEU A 597 -8.31 -0.88 9.58
CA LEU A 597 -7.62 -2.08 10.03
C LEU A 597 -6.20 -1.77 10.48
N PRO A 598 -5.70 -2.40 11.55
CA PRO A 598 -4.32 -2.26 11.97
C PRO A 598 -3.39 -2.90 10.95
N TRP A 599 -2.31 -2.20 10.63
CA TRP A 599 -1.29 -2.68 9.73
C TRP A 599 -0.12 -3.32 10.50
N PHE A 600 0.18 -4.57 10.21
CA PHE A 600 1.32 -5.28 10.79
C PHE A 600 2.62 -4.97 10.03
N PRO A 601 3.76 -4.72 10.70
CA PRO A 601 3.97 -4.80 12.17
C PRO A 601 3.66 -3.53 12.96
N GLY A 602 3.49 -2.37 12.30
CA GLY A 602 3.56 -1.07 12.97
C GLY A 602 2.48 -0.78 14.02
N ASP A 603 1.26 -1.28 13.83
CA ASP A 603 0.14 -1.02 14.77
C ASP A 603 -0.01 -2.13 15.84
N PHE A 604 0.89 -3.12 15.87
CA PHE A 604 0.82 -4.29 16.75
C PHE A 604 1.94 -4.28 17.80
N LEU A 605 1.87 -3.32 18.74
CA LEU A 605 2.91 -3.12 19.77
C LEU A 605 3.07 -4.28 20.75
N GLY A 606 2.05 -5.12 20.95
CA GLY A 606 2.15 -6.32 21.80
C GLY A 606 2.86 -7.50 21.13
N THR A 607 3.58 -7.27 20.03
CA THR A 607 4.38 -8.28 19.32
C THR A 607 5.84 -7.84 19.27
N ASP A 608 6.78 -8.79 19.32
CA ASP A 608 8.22 -8.49 19.23
C ASP A 608 8.56 -7.73 17.93
N ALA A 609 7.84 -8.02 16.86
CA ALA A 609 7.99 -7.36 15.57
C ALA A 609 7.51 -5.90 15.61
N GLY A 610 6.39 -5.62 16.30
CA GLY A 610 5.88 -4.26 16.47
C GLY A 610 6.76 -3.41 17.37
N THR A 611 7.26 -3.98 18.47
CA THR A 611 8.23 -3.31 19.35
C THR A 611 9.49 -2.88 18.59
N LYS A 612 10.10 -3.81 17.83
CA LYS A 612 11.28 -3.49 16.99
C LYS A 612 10.97 -2.41 15.96
N TRP A 613 9.78 -2.45 15.35
CA TRP A 613 9.36 -1.45 14.38
C TRP A 613 9.21 -0.05 15.02
N GLU A 614 8.61 0.05 16.20
CA GLU A 614 8.46 1.34 16.89
C GLU A 614 9.82 1.90 17.32
N LEU A 615 10.74 1.06 17.81
CA LEU A 615 12.10 1.49 18.15
C LEU A 615 12.83 2.05 16.92
N ASP A 616 12.77 1.34 15.78
CA ASP A 616 13.36 1.81 14.53
C ASP A 616 12.74 3.14 14.04
N GLU A 617 11.40 3.27 14.13
CA GLU A 617 10.71 4.50 13.72
C GLU A 617 10.96 5.66 14.68
N ARG A 618 11.07 5.41 15.99
CA ARG A 618 11.43 6.41 17.02
C ARG A 618 12.83 6.94 16.74
N GLN A 619 13.81 6.08 16.45
CA GLN A 619 15.15 6.50 16.05
C GLN A 619 15.15 7.32 14.74
N LYS A 620 14.35 6.93 13.73
CA LYS A 620 14.23 7.71 12.48
C LYS A 620 13.64 9.09 12.73
N ARG A 621 12.61 9.19 13.58
CA ARG A 621 12.00 10.47 14.01
C ARG A 621 13.03 11.33 14.75
N GLN A 622 13.77 10.75 15.69
CA GLN A 622 14.83 11.42 16.43
C GLN A 622 15.92 11.98 15.49
N ARG A 623 16.49 11.15 14.62
CA ARG A 623 17.48 11.59 13.61
C ARG A 623 16.92 12.67 12.67
N ALA A 624 15.63 12.60 12.33
CA ALA A 624 14.97 13.62 11.50
C ALA A 624 14.78 14.95 12.24
N TRP A 625 14.54 14.91 13.56
CA TRP A 625 14.47 16.08 14.42
C TRP A 625 15.85 16.71 14.65
N GLU A 626 16.88 15.90 14.91
CA GLU A 626 18.27 16.35 15.08
C GLU A 626 18.85 16.96 13.82
N ARG A 627 18.48 16.44 12.63
CA ARG A 627 18.90 17.00 11.35
C ARG A 627 18.37 18.42 11.12
N ARG A 628 17.29 18.83 11.80
CA ARG A 628 16.74 20.19 11.69
C ARG A 628 17.51 21.13 12.62
N PRO A 629 17.86 22.35 12.16
CA PRO A 629 18.52 23.33 13.02
C PRO A 629 17.60 23.77 14.18
N LYS A 630 18.19 24.30 15.26
CA LYS A 630 17.49 24.66 16.52
C LYS A 630 16.20 25.47 16.30
N SER A 631 16.20 26.47 15.40
CA SER A 631 15.04 27.33 15.12
C SER A 631 13.98 26.75 14.17
N LYS A 632 14.22 25.55 13.59
CA LYS A 632 13.28 24.86 12.67
C LYS A 632 12.78 23.52 13.22
N ARG A 633 13.28 23.11 14.38
CA ARG A 633 12.80 21.93 15.10
C ARG A 633 11.89 22.37 16.23
N ILE A 634 10.95 21.51 16.59
CA ILE A 634 10.02 21.76 17.70
C ILE A 634 10.82 21.68 18.99
N GLU A 635 10.69 22.70 19.84
CA GLU A 635 11.24 22.70 21.19
C GLU A 635 10.18 22.24 22.18
N TRP A 636 10.24 20.97 22.58
CA TRP A 636 9.23 20.38 23.45
C TRP A 636 9.25 20.93 24.89
N LYS A 637 10.41 21.40 25.38
CA LYS A 637 10.55 21.93 26.75
C LYS A 637 9.83 23.26 26.96
N SER A 638 9.76 24.09 25.91
CA SER A 638 9.12 25.40 25.96
C SER A 638 7.65 25.38 25.55
N LEU A 639 7.08 24.20 25.25
CA LEU A 639 5.69 24.06 24.86
C LEU A 639 4.78 24.43 26.04
N ASP A 640 3.91 25.40 25.86
CA ASP A 640 2.93 25.83 26.86
C ASP A 640 1.62 25.04 26.71
N LEU A 641 1.30 24.20 27.69
CA LEU A 641 0.07 23.40 27.77
C LEU A 641 -1.06 24.14 28.51
N GLY A 642 -0.84 25.41 28.87
CA GLY A 642 -1.78 26.23 29.61
C GLY A 642 -1.78 25.95 31.11
N ALA A 643 -2.36 26.88 31.87
CA ALA A 643 -2.39 26.86 33.33
C ALA A 643 -1.00 26.68 33.99
N GLY A 644 0.02 27.34 33.44
CA GLY A 644 1.39 27.30 33.96
C GLY A 644 2.18 26.03 33.64
N ARG A 645 1.56 25.03 32.99
CA ARG A 645 2.22 23.77 32.61
C ARG A 645 3.08 23.96 31.36
N LYS A 646 4.38 23.71 31.47
CA LYS A 646 5.35 23.78 30.38
C LYS A 646 6.01 22.43 30.15
N GLY A 647 6.28 22.12 28.88
CA GLY A 647 6.90 20.88 28.49
C GLY A 647 5.93 19.94 27.77
N GLU A 648 6.50 18.90 27.17
CA GLU A 648 5.74 17.83 26.53
C GLU A 648 5.57 16.65 27.51
N VAL A 649 4.38 16.06 27.57
CA VAL A 649 4.12 14.86 28.39
C VAL A 649 4.77 13.63 27.73
N GLY A 650 5.76 13.04 28.41
CA GLY A 650 6.59 11.96 27.88
C GLY A 650 7.50 12.43 26.73
N ASN A 651 8.08 11.51 25.96
CA ASN A 651 8.98 11.88 24.86
C ASN A 651 8.22 12.32 23.58
N GLY A 652 8.47 13.54 23.10
CA GLY A 652 7.83 14.12 21.89
C GLY A 652 8.10 13.40 20.57
N THR A 653 9.15 12.57 20.50
CA THR A 653 9.48 11.76 19.30
C THR A 653 8.95 10.35 19.34
N ALA A 654 8.34 9.93 20.44
CA ALA A 654 8.10 8.54 20.78
C ALA A 654 6.64 8.30 21.17
N SER A 655 6.14 7.09 20.92
CA SER A 655 4.98 6.56 21.63
C SER A 655 5.48 5.91 22.91
N ASP A 656 5.50 6.66 24.01
CA ASP A 656 6.27 6.36 25.22
C ASP A 656 5.44 5.55 26.23
N PHE A 657 5.19 4.28 25.91
CA PHE A 657 4.44 3.38 26.79
C PHE A 657 5.20 3.06 28.08
N GLU A 658 6.52 3.19 28.06
CA GLU A 658 7.38 3.06 29.23
C GLU A 658 7.01 4.09 30.31
N PHE A 659 6.75 5.34 29.90
CA PHE A 659 6.23 6.40 30.77
C PHE A 659 4.79 6.12 31.23
N LEU A 660 3.93 5.62 30.34
CA LEU A 660 2.52 5.35 30.65
C LEU A 660 2.33 4.29 31.75
N PHE A 661 3.16 3.25 31.73
CA PHE A 661 3.10 2.14 32.69
C PHE A 661 4.08 2.29 33.86
N GLY A 662 4.82 3.41 33.95
CA GLY A 662 5.79 3.64 35.02
C GLY A 662 6.95 2.63 35.03
N LEU A 663 7.31 2.09 33.86
CA LEU A 663 8.37 1.07 33.72
C LEU A 663 9.78 1.66 33.78
N VAL A 664 9.89 2.99 33.78
CA VAL A 664 11.15 3.72 33.98
C VAL A 664 11.32 3.94 35.48
N ASN A 665 12.20 3.16 36.12
CA ASN A 665 12.61 3.45 37.50
C ASN A 665 13.23 4.84 37.55
N SER A 666 12.60 5.74 38.31
CA SER A 666 13.18 7.00 38.72
C SER A 666 14.37 6.74 39.64
N GLN A 667 15.53 7.29 39.25
CA GLN A 667 16.74 7.69 40.00
C GLN A 667 18.03 7.10 39.37
N PRO A 668 18.84 7.90 38.66
CA PRO A 668 20.28 7.76 38.79
C PRO A 668 20.66 8.23 40.20
N GLU A 669 21.24 7.33 41.01
CA GLU A 669 21.92 7.68 42.26
C GLU A 669 22.80 8.92 42.07
N PRO A 670 22.62 10.00 42.86
CA PRO A 670 23.50 11.17 42.81
C PRO A 670 24.80 10.82 43.53
N GLY A 671 25.79 10.33 42.78
CA GLY A 671 27.05 9.96 43.43
C GLY A 671 28.11 9.39 42.50
N THR A 672 28.52 10.12 41.47
CA THR A 672 29.93 10.05 41.02
C THR A 672 30.29 11.37 40.34
N GLU A 673 30.98 12.23 41.08
CA GLU A 673 31.73 13.35 40.52
C GLU A 673 32.68 12.79 39.47
N SER A 674 32.59 13.30 38.24
CA SER A 674 33.54 12.97 37.19
C SER A 674 34.70 13.94 37.30
N THR A 675 35.81 13.43 37.81
CA THR A 675 37.12 14.07 37.74
C THR A 675 37.47 14.33 36.27
N GLU A 676 37.79 15.58 35.96
CA GLU A 676 38.37 16.00 34.69
C GLU A 676 39.67 15.24 34.43
N GLY A 677 39.80 14.59 33.27
CA GLY A 677 40.98 13.80 32.95
C GLY A 677 40.99 13.16 31.56
N ASN A 678 41.41 13.98 30.59
CA ASN A 678 42.15 13.65 29.37
C ASN A 678 41.45 12.93 28.18
N ASP A 679 41.53 13.63 27.05
CA ASP A 679 41.29 13.17 25.69
C ASP A 679 42.29 12.07 25.23
N ASP A 680 41.89 11.37 24.17
CA ASP A 680 42.66 10.45 23.32
C ASP A 680 42.71 8.96 23.70
N ALA A 681 41.67 8.21 23.31
CA ALA A 681 41.80 6.79 22.93
C ALA A 681 40.69 6.30 21.97
N MET A 682 41.04 6.25 20.69
CA MET A 682 40.63 5.32 19.62
C MET A 682 39.33 4.49 19.77
N ASP A 683 38.42 4.67 18.80
CA ASP A 683 37.28 3.82 18.46
C ASP A 683 37.63 2.32 18.46
N ILE A 684 37.17 1.61 19.49
CA ILE A 684 37.02 0.15 19.48
C ILE A 684 35.52 -0.15 19.58
N ASP A 685 35.03 -0.93 18.62
CA ASP A 685 33.65 -1.40 18.46
C ASP A 685 32.97 -1.73 19.81
N ARG A 686 32.22 -0.77 20.37
CA ARG A 686 31.25 -1.03 21.44
C ARG A 686 30.13 -1.87 20.82
N GLY A 687 30.21 -3.19 21.04
CA GLY A 687 29.10 -4.09 20.77
C GLY A 687 27.83 -3.54 21.44
N GLU A 688 26.77 -3.36 20.63
CA GLU A 688 25.44 -2.94 21.06
C GLU A 688 24.97 -3.79 22.24
N THR A 689 25.17 -3.29 23.46
CA THR A 689 24.56 -3.86 24.66
C THR A 689 23.10 -3.40 24.61
N GLN A 690 22.23 -4.20 23.97
CA GLN A 690 20.81 -3.91 23.85
C GLN A 690 20.20 -3.93 25.25
N GLU A 691 19.93 -2.75 25.83
CA GLU A 691 19.08 -2.67 27.02
C GLU A 691 17.76 -3.39 26.76
N PRO A 692 17.27 -4.21 27.71
CA PRO A 692 16.01 -4.92 27.53
C PRO A 692 14.88 -3.91 27.39
N SER A 693 14.39 -3.72 26.16
CA SER A 693 13.27 -2.81 25.91
C SER A 693 12.05 -3.23 26.72
N TYR A 694 11.60 -2.35 27.63
CA TYR A 694 10.42 -2.54 28.48
C TYR A 694 9.14 -2.75 27.68
N LEU A 695 9.09 -2.27 26.43
CA LEU A 695 8.01 -2.54 25.47
C LEU A 695 7.80 -4.05 25.21
N ASN A 696 8.81 -4.88 25.47
CA ASN A 696 8.64 -6.32 25.40
C ASN A 696 7.76 -6.88 26.54
N GLN A 697 7.34 -6.10 27.53
CA GLN A 697 6.43 -6.56 28.59
C GLN A 697 4.96 -6.30 28.25
N LEU A 698 4.66 -5.62 27.14
CA LEU A 698 3.29 -5.29 26.74
C LEU A 698 2.51 -6.54 26.30
N ILE A 699 1.27 -6.67 26.79
CA ILE A 699 0.36 -7.77 26.46
C ILE A 699 -0.81 -7.21 25.65
N HIS A 700 -1.02 -7.72 24.44
CA HIS A 700 -2.15 -7.31 23.62
C HIS A 700 -3.41 -8.10 23.96
N VAL A 701 -4.50 -7.38 24.24
CA VAL A 701 -5.82 -7.96 24.52
C VAL A 701 -6.68 -7.88 23.26
N SER A 702 -7.31 -8.99 22.89
CA SER A 702 -8.21 -9.05 21.74
C SER A 702 -9.55 -8.39 22.04
N LYS A 703 -10.26 -7.97 20.98
CA LYS A 703 -11.62 -7.43 21.09
C LYS A 703 -12.62 -8.38 21.76
N THR A 704 -12.50 -9.68 21.53
CA THR A 704 -13.40 -10.68 22.15
C THR A 704 -13.18 -10.75 23.65
N LEU A 705 -11.92 -10.83 24.08
CA LEU A 705 -11.56 -10.88 25.49
C LEU A 705 -11.93 -9.57 26.20
N PHE A 706 -11.75 -8.42 25.54
CA PHE A 706 -12.20 -7.13 26.07
C PHE A 706 -13.71 -7.10 26.33
N ASN A 707 -14.52 -7.57 25.38
CA ASN A 707 -15.97 -7.61 25.54
C ASN A 707 -16.38 -8.59 26.65
N GLU A 708 -15.71 -9.75 26.77
CA GLU A 708 -15.94 -10.72 27.85
C GLU A 708 -15.65 -10.10 29.23
N ILE A 709 -14.53 -9.37 29.36
CA ILE A 709 -14.16 -8.65 30.59
C ILE A 709 -15.20 -7.57 30.94
N LEU A 710 -15.76 -6.88 29.94
CA LEU A 710 -16.82 -5.88 30.17
C LEU A 710 -18.14 -6.53 30.64
N THR A 711 -18.48 -7.70 30.13
CA THR A 711 -19.73 -8.41 30.49
C THR A 711 -19.66 -9.17 31.81
N SER A 712 -18.45 -9.50 32.30
CA SER A 712 -18.27 -10.25 33.54
C SER A 712 -18.67 -9.40 34.78
N PRO A 713 -19.61 -9.85 35.63
CA PRO A 713 -20.14 -9.09 36.76
C PRO A 713 -19.26 -9.12 38.03
N GLY A 714 -18.12 -9.83 38.02
CA GLY A 714 -17.23 -9.95 39.18
C GLY A 714 -16.24 -8.79 39.35
N PRO A 715 -15.58 -8.68 40.54
CA PRO A 715 -14.39 -7.83 40.68
C PRO A 715 -13.38 -8.22 39.59
N PRO A 716 -12.62 -7.28 39.03
CA PRO A 716 -11.71 -7.58 37.93
C PRO A 716 -10.80 -8.73 38.38
N SER A 717 -10.86 -9.88 37.70
CA SER A 717 -9.76 -10.84 37.74
C SER A 717 -8.47 -10.06 37.46
N PRO A 718 -7.32 -10.42 38.06
CA PRO A 718 -6.10 -9.64 37.89
C PRO A 718 -5.88 -9.42 36.40
N THR A 719 -6.03 -8.17 35.97
CA THR A 719 -5.78 -7.80 34.59
C THR A 719 -4.33 -8.17 34.29
N PRO A 720 -4.02 -8.71 33.10
CA PRO A 720 -2.64 -8.92 32.74
C PRO A 720 -1.93 -7.56 32.87
N SER A 721 -0.85 -7.52 33.63
CA SER A 721 -0.08 -6.30 33.82
C SER A 721 0.40 -5.79 32.46
N ASN A 722 0.42 -4.47 32.27
CA ASN A 722 0.82 -3.83 31.00
C ASN A 722 -0.05 -4.23 29.79
N ALA A 723 -1.35 -4.48 30.02
CA ALA A 723 -2.30 -4.80 28.96
C ALA A 723 -2.64 -3.59 28.07
N ILE A 724 -2.53 -3.79 26.75
CA ILE A 724 -2.86 -2.80 25.73
C ILE A 724 -3.98 -3.29 24.80
N LEU A 725 -4.78 -2.34 24.33
CA LEU A 725 -5.86 -2.55 23.37
C LEU A 725 -5.61 -1.71 22.12
N THR A 726 -5.73 -2.32 20.94
CA THR A 726 -5.64 -1.57 19.68
C THR A 726 -7.00 -0.95 19.36
N VAL A 727 -6.99 0.36 19.14
CA VAL A 727 -8.21 1.15 18.91
C VAL A 727 -8.12 1.99 17.66
N ARG A 728 -9.28 2.20 17.05
CA ARG A 728 -9.50 3.14 15.97
C ARG A 728 -10.16 4.38 16.55
N ILE A 729 -9.56 5.53 16.30
CA ILE A 729 -9.97 6.82 16.84
C ILE A 729 -10.52 7.66 15.70
N THR A 730 -11.72 8.20 15.88
CA THR A 730 -12.41 9.06 14.92
C THR A 730 -12.61 10.44 15.55
N VAL A 731 -12.00 11.46 14.95
CA VAL A 731 -12.13 12.84 15.45
C VAL A 731 -13.52 13.35 15.12
N LEU A 732 -14.22 13.89 16.12
CA LEU A 732 -15.58 14.41 15.96
C LEU A 732 -15.61 15.85 15.43
N GLY A 733 -14.56 16.63 15.74
CA GLY A 733 -14.38 18.00 15.28
C GLY A 733 -13.48 18.16 14.06
N ARG A 734 -13.08 19.41 13.78
CA ARG A 734 -12.07 19.73 12.76
C ARG A 734 -10.67 19.55 13.36
N GLY A 735 -10.00 18.46 13.00
CA GLY A 735 -8.64 18.17 13.44
C GLY A 735 -8.01 17.03 12.63
N VAL A 736 -6.68 17.00 12.58
CA VAL A 736 -5.93 15.89 11.98
C VAL A 736 -4.90 15.42 12.98
N VAL A 737 -4.98 14.13 13.31
CA VAL A 737 -4.10 13.47 14.24
C VAL A 737 -2.87 12.97 13.50
N THR A 738 -1.68 13.11 14.10
CA THR A 738 -0.41 12.57 13.59
C THR A 738 0.03 11.34 14.37
N SER A 739 1.04 10.62 13.85
CA SER A 739 1.75 9.59 14.63
C SER A 739 2.34 10.20 15.91
N SER A 740 2.49 9.37 16.95
CA SER A 740 2.93 9.73 18.31
C SER A 740 2.12 10.83 19.00
N ALA A 741 0.85 11.00 18.60
CA ALA A 741 -0.10 11.82 19.33
C ALA A 741 -0.51 11.14 20.65
N ARG A 742 -0.81 11.96 21.68
CA ARG A 742 -1.25 11.51 23.01
C ARG A 742 -2.76 11.35 23.02
N ILE A 743 -3.21 10.31 23.70
CA ILE A 743 -4.63 10.00 23.91
C ILE A 743 -4.91 10.16 25.40
N TYR A 744 -5.81 11.07 25.72
CA TYR A 744 -6.27 11.34 27.08
C TYR A 744 -7.70 10.84 27.25
N GLN A 745 -8.03 10.31 28.43
CA GLN A 745 -9.42 10.07 28.82
C GLN A 745 -10.14 11.40 29.09
N LEU A 746 -11.46 11.37 29.15
CA LEU A 746 -12.21 12.48 29.71
C LEU A 746 -11.91 12.58 31.20
N PRO A 747 -11.59 13.78 31.73
CA PRO A 747 -11.34 13.96 33.16
C PRO A 747 -12.53 13.46 33.99
N SER A 748 -12.23 12.95 35.18
CA SER A 748 -13.24 12.53 36.15
C SER A 748 -14.21 13.67 36.46
N SER A 749 -15.49 13.33 36.66
CA SER A 749 -16.44 14.29 37.22
C SER A 749 -15.93 14.73 38.59
N PRO A 750 -15.92 16.03 38.89
CA PRO A 750 -15.48 16.48 40.19
C PRO A 750 -16.34 15.86 41.29
N THR A 751 -15.69 15.28 42.29
CA THR A 751 -16.35 14.86 43.52
C THR A 751 -16.82 16.14 44.21
N ALA A 752 -18.13 16.34 44.32
CA ALA A 752 -18.67 17.42 45.14
C ALA A 752 -18.13 17.19 46.56
N GLU A 753 -17.42 18.17 47.11
CA GLU A 753 -17.09 18.16 48.54
C GLU A 753 -18.41 17.96 49.31
N PRO A 754 -18.46 17.06 50.30
CA PRO A 754 -19.65 16.95 51.13
C PRO A 754 -19.93 18.34 51.72
N PRO A 755 -21.18 18.84 51.68
CA PRO A 755 -21.49 20.07 52.36
C PRO A 755 -21.11 19.86 53.82
N SER A 756 -20.09 20.60 54.28
CA SER A 756 -19.79 20.71 55.71
C SER A 756 -21.11 20.97 56.42
N SER A 757 -21.51 20.08 57.33
CA SER A 757 -22.75 20.24 58.08
C SER A 757 -22.62 21.24 59.23
N GLU A 758 -21.55 22.02 59.30
CA GLU A 758 -21.36 23.03 60.33
C GLU A 758 -20.95 24.39 59.75
N ALA A 759 -21.89 25.32 59.94
CA ALA A 759 -21.77 26.67 60.48
C ALA A 759 -21.11 27.79 59.64
N GLU A 760 -21.89 28.86 59.53
CA GLU A 760 -21.54 30.28 59.74
C GLU A 760 -20.09 30.72 59.46
N VAL A 761 -19.99 31.61 58.47
CA VAL A 761 -18.78 32.26 57.94
C VAL A 761 -18.15 33.21 58.97
N PRO A 762 -16.81 33.34 59.01
CA PRO A 762 -16.24 34.65 58.69
C PRO A 762 -15.03 34.58 57.74
N ALA A 763 -15.02 35.50 56.78
CA ALA A 763 -13.98 35.70 55.80
C ALA A 763 -12.71 36.32 56.43
N THR A 764 -11.68 35.53 56.79
CA THR A 764 -10.32 36.09 57.03
C THR A 764 -9.14 35.10 57.01
N ILE A 765 -9.24 33.95 56.35
CA ILE A 765 -8.08 33.06 56.19
C ILE A 765 -7.92 32.76 54.69
N PRO A 766 -6.82 33.21 54.03
CA PRO A 766 -6.50 32.70 52.70
C PRO A 766 -6.31 31.19 52.85
N PRO A 767 -6.96 30.34 52.03
CA PRO A 767 -6.74 28.91 52.13
C PRO A 767 -5.24 28.65 51.91
N GLU A 768 -4.58 28.05 52.90
CA GLU A 768 -3.23 27.54 52.70
C GLU A 768 -3.24 26.58 51.51
N PRO A 769 -2.18 26.56 50.68
CA PRO A 769 -2.10 25.68 49.52
C PRO A 769 -1.98 24.24 49.99
N SER A 770 -3.12 23.62 50.27
CA SER A 770 -3.25 22.18 50.44
C SER A 770 -2.72 21.51 49.17
N GLN A 771 -1.79 20.59 49.39
CA GLN A 771 -1.10 19.85 48.36
C GLN A 771 -2.13 19.15 47.45
N ALA A 772 -2.02 19.40 46.14
CA ALA A 772 -2.73 18.76 45.02
C ALA A 772 -4.11 19.30 44.57
N SER A 773 -4.31 20.62 44.49
CA SER A 773 -5.29 21.16 43.53
C SER A 773 -4.64 21.25 42.14
N SER A 774 -5.10 20.44 41.18
CA SER A 774 -4.61 20.51 39.80
C SER A 774 -4.81 21.93 39.25
N PRO A 775 -3.86 22.53 38.51
CA PRO A 775 -3.98 23.89 37.98
C PRO A 775 -5.07 24.04 36.89
N LEU A 776 -5.76 22.95 36.57
CA LEU A 776 -6.79 22.88 35.54
C LEU A 776 -8.16 23.37 36.03
N PRO A 777 -8.99 23.97 35.15
CA PRO A 777 -10.36 24.34 35.48
C PRO A 777 -11.20 23.15 35.95
N HIS A 778 -11.98 23.36 37.02
CA HIS A 778 -12.85 22.34 37.60
C HIS A 778 -13.95 21.82 36.62
N ASP A 779 -14.35 22.63 35.64
CA ASP A 779 -15.35 22.28 34.61
C ASP A 779 -14.73 21.78 33.28
N LEU A 780 -13.48 21.29 33.29
CA LEU A 780 -12.81 20.87 32.05
C LEU A 780 -13.58 19.75 31.31
N ARG A 781 -14.21 18.84 32.04
CA ARG A 781 -15.07 17.78 31.47
C ARG A 781 -16.26 18.37 30.70
N GLY A 782 -16.98 19.33 31.30
CA GLY A 782 -18.13 19.98 30.68
C GLY A 782 -17.74 20.77 29.43
N GLN A 783 -16.62 21.47 29.47
CA GLN A 783 -16.08 22.20 28.31
C GLN A 783 -15.78 21.29 27.11
N TRP A 784 -15.22 20.10 27.34
CA TRP A 784 -14.97 19.13 26.27
C TRP A 784 -16.26 18.49 25.74
N LEU A 785 -17.22 18.17 26.61
CA LEU A 785 -18.52 17.63 26.17
C LEU A 785 -19.32 18.66 25.36
N ALA A 786 -19.25 19.94 25.70
CA ALA A 786 -19.88 21.03 24.93
C ALA A 786 -19.35 21.15 23.49
N ARG A 787 -18.18 20.58 23.18
CA ARG A 787 -17.63 20.55 21.81
C ARG A 787 -18.25 19.48 20.92
N ILE A 788 -19.04 18.56 21.48
CA ILE A 788 -19.81 17.58 20.70
C ILE A 788 -21.05 18.31 20.18
N ALA A 789 -21.16 18.44 18.85
CA ALA A 789 -22.34 19.05 18.26
C ALA A 789 -23.62 18.30 18.70
N PRO A 790 -24.66 18.99 19.19
CA PRO A 790 -25.89 18.33 19.62
C PRO A 790 -26.56 17.61 18.45
N THR A 791 -26.90 16.34 18.65
CA THR A 791 -27.56 15.45 17.68
C THR A 791 -29.06 15.71 17.52
N THR A 792 -29.56 16.88 17.95
CA THR A 792 -30.94 17.25 17.67
C THR A 792 -31.04 17.75 16.23
N LYS A 793 -31.81 17.04 15.41
CA LYS A 793 -32.43 17.57 14.18
C LYS A 793 -33.44 18.68 14.53
N GLY A 794 -33.02 19.69 15.29
CA GLY A 794 -33.67 20.99 15.30
C GLY A 794 -33.21 21.71 14.04
N LYS A 795 -34.16 22.16 13.22
CA LYS A 795 -33.95 22.92 11.99
C LYS A 795 -32.65 23.74 12.04
N ALA A 796 -31.66 23.35 11.26
CA ALA A 796 -30.53 24.21 10.96
C ALA A 796 -31.10 25.45 10.27
N SER A 797 -31.30 26.53 11.02
CA SER A 797 -31.45 27.85 10.42
C SER A 797 -30.20 28.08 9.58
N GLY A 798 -30.42 28.41 8.31
CA GLY A 798 -29.44 28.34 7.25
C GLY A 798 -28.14 29.13 7.49
N THR A 799 -27.22 28.90 6.55
CA THR A 799 -26.15 29.80 6.10
C THR A 799 -26.10 31.16 6.80
N PRO A 800 -24.92 31.65 7.25
CA PRO A 800 -24.83 32.99 7.81
C PRO A 800 -25.33 33.97 6.75
N LYS A 801 -26.56 34.47 6.94
CA LYS A 801 -27.07 35.58 6.16
C LYS A 801 -26.08 36.73 6.33
N ALA A 802 -25.91 37.53 5.27
CA ALA A 802 -25.19 38.79 5.36
C ALA A 802 -25.63 39.50 6.66
N ARG A 803 -24.67 39.77 7.54
CA ARG A 803 -24.95 40.27 8.89
C ARG A 803 -25.62 41.64 8.75
N ASP A 804 -26.86 41.72 9.20
CA ASP A 804 -27.63 42.96 9.21
C ASP A 804 -26.98 43.98 10.18
N LEU A 805 -27.01 45.26 9.83
CA LEU A 805 -26.36 46.35 10.58
C LEU A 805 -26.90 46.44 12.02
N GLU A 806 -28.18 46.15 12.22
CA GLU A 806 -28.80 46.07 13.55
C GLU A 806 -28.28 44.90 14.38
N SER A 807 -27.97 43.77 13.75
CA SER A 807 -27.42 42.61 14.46
C SER A 807 -26.02 42.90 14.98
N LEU A 808 -25.22 43.61 14.19
CA LEU A 808 -23.90 44.09 14.60
C LEU A 808 -23.99 45.15 15.71
N LYS A 809 -24.94 46.08 15.63
CA LYS A 809 -25.19 47.06 16.69
C LYS A 809 -25.61 46.41 18.01
N ARG A 810 -26.46 45.37 17.96
CA ARG A 810 -26.85 44.61 19.16
C ARG A 810 -25.69 43.82 19.76
N GLN A 811 -24.83 43.21 18.93
CA GLN A 811 -23.62 42.53 19.41
C GLN A 811 -22.62 43.52 20.02
N LEU A 812 -22.40 44.67 19.37
CA LEU A 812 -21.54 45.73 19.91
C LEU A 812 -22.11 46.25 21.24
N ALA A 813 -23.42 46.47 21.34
CA ALA A 813 -24.05 46.88 22.58
C ALA A 813 -23.90 45.81 23.68
N LEU A 814 -24.04 44.53 23.35
CA LEU A 814 -23.79 43.43 24.28
C LEU A 814 -22.33 43.36 24.72
N GLU A 815 -21.37 43.58 23.81
CA GLU A 815 -19.93 43.65 24.13
C GLU A 815 -19.59 44.87 24.99
N LEU A 816 -20.26 46.00 24.78
CA LEU A 816 -20.06 47.23 25.57
C LEU A 816 -20.70 47.15 26.97
N ILE A 817 -21.77 46.36 27.13
CA ILE A 817 -22.45 46.13 28.42
C ILE A 817 -21.80 44.95 29.17
N ALA A 818 -21.06 44.08 28.47
CA ALA A 818 -20.31 42.99 29.11
C ALA A 818 -19.29 43.55 30.11
N LYS A 819 -19.14 42.87 31.25
CA LYS A 819 -18.14 43.24 32.26
C LYS A 819 -16.76 43.37 31.59
N PRO A 820 -16.01 44.47 31.82
CA PRO A 820 -14.67 44.61 31.28
C PRO A 820 -13.80 43.44 31.74
N ASN A 821 -13.03 42.85 30.80
CA ASN A 821 -12.09 41.79 31.13
C ASN A 821 -11.17 42.25 32.28
N SER A 822 -11.01 41.40 33.29
CA SER A 822 -10.18 41.71 34.47
C SER A 822 -8.78 42.17 34.05
N TYR A 823 -8.30 43.24 34.70
CA TYR A 823 -6.95 43.76 34.51
C TYR A 823 -6.09 43.42 35.74
N PRO A 824 -4.84 42.96 35.56
CA PRO A 824 -4.15 42.71 34.29
C PRO A 824 -4.80 41.56 33.51
N ARG A 825 -4.75 41.64 32.16
CA ARG A 825 -5.24 40.54 31.31
C ARG A 825 -4.53 39.26 31.74
N LEU A 826 -5.30 38.22 32.06
CA LEU A 826 -4.74 36.90 32.32
C LEU A 826 -3.80 36.50 31.17
N PRO A 827 -2.67 35.81 31.45
CA PRO A 827 -1.75 35.36 30.43
C PRO A 827 -2.47 34.61 29.30
N ALA A 828 -1.96 34.70 28.08
CA ALA A 828 -2.46 33.84 26.98
C ALA A 828 -2.41 32.36 27.42
N ASN A 829 -3.42 31.57 27.07
CA ASN A 829 -3.56 30.15 27.44
C ASN A 829 -3.82 29.86 28.94
N HIS A 830 -4.27 30.85 29.72
CA HIS A 830 -4.63 30.61 31.13
C HIS A 830 -5.94 29.83 31.29
N SER A 831 -6.99 30.19 30.54
CA SER A 831 -8.31 29.53 30.58
C SER A 831 -8.57 28.60 29.40
N ASP A 832 -8.07 28.97 28.22
CA ASP A 832 -8.33 28.32 26.95
C ASP A 832 -7.24 28.69 25.94
N VAL A 833 -7.04 27.84 24.92
CA VAL A 833 -6.07 28.06 23.84
C VAL A 833 -6.82 28.50 22.59
N GLY A 834 -7.01 29.80 22.42
CA GLY A 834 -7.67 30.36 21.23
C GLY A 834 -9.10 29.82 21.05
N GLY A 835 -9.86 29.71 22.13
CA GLY A 835 -11.18 29.11 22.20
C GLY A 835 -11.18 27.62 22.53
N HIS A 836 -10.10 26.87 22.30
CA HIS A 836 -10.06 25.43 22.63
C HIS A 836 -9.89 25.18 24.13
N PRO A 837 -10.63 24.23 24.74
CA PRO A 837 -10.42 23.86 26.14
C PRO A 837 -8.99 23.38 26.38
N LEU A 838 -8.49 23.55 27.60
CA LEU A 838 -7.17 23.05 27.99
C LEU A 838 -7.11 21.53 27.89
N VAL A 839 -5.91 21.02 27.58
CA VAL A 839 -5.65 19.59 27.47
C VAL A 839 -5.61 18.98 28.88
N PRO A 840 -6.20 17.77 29.09
CA PRO A 840 -6.13 17.06 30.37
C PRO A 840 -4.70 16.83 30.88
N ASP A 841 -4.58 16.38 32.13
CA ASP A 841 -3.29 16.18 32.77
C ASP A 841 -2.59 14.87 32.38
N ALA A 842 -1.36 14.68 32.86
CA ALA A 842 -0.58 13.46 32.64
C ALA A 842 -1.28 12.20 33.19
N ASP A 843 -2.05 12.32 34.28
CA ASP A 843 -2.77 11.19 34.89
C ASP A 843 -3.86 10.63 33.97
N ASP A 844 -4.51 11.53 33.22
CA ASP A 844 -5.53 11.21 32.23
C ASP A 844 -4.94 10.63 30.93
N LEU A 845 -3.62 10.54 30.79
CA LEU A 845 -3.00 9.91 29.63
C LEU A 845 -3.28 8.40 29.64
N ILE A 846 -3.92 7.90 28.58
CA ILE A 846 -4.30 6.49 28.44
C ILE A 846 -3.59 5.77 27.29
N GLY A 847 -2.94 6.48 26.37
CA GLY A 847 -2.27 5.82 25.26
C GLY A 847 -1.68 6.74 24.21
N PHE A 848 -1.20 6.13 23.13
CA PHE A 848 -0.55 6.81 22.02
C PHE A 848 -1.07 6.35 20.66
N VAL A 849 -1.00 7.26 19.69
CA VAL A 849 -1.36 7.02 18.29
C VAL A 849 -0.16 6.45 17.53
N THR A 850 -0.33 5.30 16.89
CA THR A 850 0.70 4.71 16.02
C THR A 850 0.65 5.34 14.63
N THR A 851 -0.55 5.37 14.03
CA THR A 851 -0.77 5.87 12.67
C THR A 851 -1.95 6.85 12.65
N GLY A 852 -1.69 8.13 12.41
CA GLY A 852 -2.72 9.17 12.30
C GLY A 852 -2.68 9.89 10.94
N ALA A 853 -3.84 10.08 10.31
CA ALA A 853 -3.96 10.87 9.08
C ALA A 853 -5.42 11.30 8.80
N PHE A 854 -5.60 12.17 7.81
CA PHE A 854 -6.93 12.46 7.28
C PHE A 854 -7.44 11.26 6.45
N CYS A 855 -8.60 10.70 6.80
CA CYS A 855 -9.17 9.55 6.12
C CYS A 855 -10.08 9.99 4.98
N LEU A 856 -9.71 9.63 3.74
CA LEU A 856 -10.49 10.00 2.54
C LEU A 856 -11.84 9.27 2.46
N SER A 857 -11.97 8.09 3.07
CA SER A 857 -13.22 7.32 3.04
C SER A 857 -14.28 7.90 3.99
N GLU A 858 -13.88 8.45 5.14
CA GLU A 858 -14.82 9.08 6.09
C GLU A 858 -14.90 10.60 5.98
N GLY A 859 -13.94 11.25 5.31
CA GLY A 859 -13.90 12.71 5.18
C GLY A 859 -13.52 13.46 6.46
N ARG A 860 -12.90 12.78 7.44
CA ARG A 860 -12.47 13.34 8.73
C ARG A 860 -11.13 12.77 9.21
N GLY A 861 -10.57 13.36 10.27
CA GLY A 861 -9.37 12.85 10.92
C GLY A 861 -9.62 11.50 11.60
N VAL A 862 -8.80 10.50 11.26
CA VAL A 862 -8.86 9.16 11.87
C VAL A 862 -7.45 8.79 12.33
N ALA A 863 -7.36 7.96 13.36
CA ALA A 863 -6.10 7.42 13.85
C ALA A 863 -6.26 5.96 14.27
N MET A 864 -5.17 5.22 14.19
CA MET A 864 -4.98 3.93 14.86
C MET A 864 -4.02 4.16 16.03
N GLY A 865 -4.35 3.62 17.19
CA GLY A 865 -3.53 3.77 18.38
C GLY A 865 -3.67 2.57 19.31
N SER A 866 -2.89 2.60 20.38
CA SER A 866 -2.98 1.63 21.46
C SER A 866 -3.21 2.35 22.79
N ILE A 867 -4.16 1.85 23.57
CA ILE A 867 -4.54 2.38 24.89
C ILE A 867 -4.32 1.32 25.98
N ALA A 868 -4.01 1.77 27.19
CA ALA A 868 -3.89 0.92 28.36
C ALA A 868 -5.28 0.46 28.84
N LEU A 869 -5.43 -0.84 29.06
CA LEU A 869 -6.71 -1.43 29.43
C LEU A 869 -7.16 -1.00 30.84
N GLU A 870 -6.25 -1.04 31.80
CA GLU A 870 -6.52 -0.77 33.22
C GLU A 870 -7.11 0.63 33.45
N LYS A 871 -6.60 1.64 32.73
CA LYS A 871 -7.07 3.03 32.86
C LYS A 871 -8.48 3.26 32.29
N VAL A 872 -8.94 2.40 31.37
CA VAL A 872 -10.17 2.65 30.60
C VAL A 872 -11.35 1.80 31.08
N LEU A 873 -11.10 0.63 31.69
CA LEU A 873 -12.13 -0.29 32.13
C LEU A 873 -13.17 0.35 33.08
N SER A 874 -12.70 1.11 34.07
CA SER A 874 -13.58 1.76 35.07
C SER A 874 -14.53 2.77 34.41
N SER A 875 -14.01 3.59 33.50
CA SER A 875 -14.76 4.62 32.78
C SER A 875 -15.81 4.03 31.84
N VAL A 876 -15.46 2.97 31.10
CA VAL A 876 -16.39 2.30 30.18
C VAL A 876 -17.50 1.55 30.92
N ARG A 877 -17.19 0.92 32.07
CA ARG A 877 -18.20 0.27 32.92
C ARG A 877 -19.18 1.27 33.53
N LYS A 878 -18.71 2.45 33.96
CA LYS A 878 -19.55 3.51 34.53
C LYS A 878 -20.53 4.09 33.50
N ASN A 879 -20.03 4.43 32.31
CA ASN A 879 -20.88 4.95 31.23
C ASN A 879 -20.35 4.51 29.86
N PRO A 880 -21.02 3.58 29.16
CA PRO A 880 -20.52 3.05 27.91
C PRO A 880 -20.50 4.10 26.78
N LYS A 881 -21.36 5.13 26.82
CA LYS A 881 -21.39 6.16 25.77
C LYS A 881 -20.25 7.15 25.91
N GLU A 882 -19.98 7.62 27.13
CA GLU A 882 -18.93 8.60 27.41
C GLU A 882 -17.56 7.95 27.59
N GLY A 883 -17.49 6.70 28.04
CA GLY A 883 -16.23 5.97 28.21
C GLY A 883 -15.47 5.73 26.89
N HIS A 884 -16.17 5.74 25.75
CA HIS A 884 -15.56 5.68 24.42
C HIS A 884 -15.13 7.03 23.85
N LEU A 885 -15.32 8.13 24.58
CA LEU A 885 -14.81 9.44 24.20
C LEU A 885 -13.38 9.62 24.73
N CYS A 886 -12.54 10.27 23.94
CA CYS A 886 -11.18 10.63 24.32
C CYS A 886 -10.79 11.99 23.74
N ILE A 887 -9.72 12.56 24.28
CA ILE A 887 -9.11 13.79 23.78
C ILE A 887 -7.77 13.43 23.17
N VAL A 888 -7.52 13.86 21.94
CA VAL A 888 -6.28 13.56 21.21
C VAL A 888 -5.50 14.83 20.94
N ARG A 889 -4.20 14.82 21.24
CA ARG A 889 -3.29 15.95 21.02
C ARG A 889 -2.03 15.50 20.29
N ASN A 890 -1.62 16.23 19.25
CA ASN A 890 -0.36 15.94 18.56
C ASN A 890 0.86 16.36 19.38
N ALA A 891 1.99 15.68 19.17
CA ALA A 891 3.25 16.06 19.78
C ALA A 891 3.71 17.45 19.32
N GLY A 892 4.04 18.35 20.26
CA GLY A 892 4.44 19.72 19.93
C GLY A 892 3.29 20.70 19.64
N GLU A 893 2.03 20.26 19.76
CA GLU A 893 0.85 21.12 19.69
C GLU A 893 0.20 21.23 21.08
N ASN A 894 -0.37 22.39 21.38
CA ASN A 894 -1.09 22.66 22.63
C ASN A 894 -2.62 22.54 22.50
N VAL A 895 -3.12 22.30 21.28
CA VAL A 895 -4.55 22.12 20.99
C VAL A 895 -4.89 20.64 20.93
N GLY A 896 -5.92 20.23 21.65
CA GLY A 896 -6.52 18.89 21.56
C GLY A 896 -7.81 18.87 20.74
N TRP A 897 -8.22 17.67 20.33
CA TRP A 897 -9.51 17.42 19.70
C TRP A 897 -10.27 16.30 20.39
N ILE A 898 -11.58 16.49 20.56
CA ILE A 898 -12.45 15.43 21.02
C ILE A 898 -12.65 14.38 19.91
N ALA A 899 -12.48 13.14 20.29
CA ALA A 899 -12.56 11.98 19.42
C ALA A 899 -13.32 10.84 20.10
N ARG A 900 -13.76 9.89 19.30
CA ARG A 900 -14.34 8.63 19.76
C ARG A 900 -13.45 7.48 19.34
N TRP A 901 -13.18 6.57 20.26
CA TRP A 901 -12.40 5.37 19.98
C TRP A 901 -13.30 4.13 19.97
N ASP A 902 -13.05 3.24 19.01
CA ASP A 902 -13.69 1.93 18.89
C ASP A 902 -12.61 0.84 18.85
N VAL A 903 -12.87 -0.30 19.48
CA VAL A 903 -11.94 -1.44 19.50
C VAL A 903 -11.91 -2.15 18.15
N VAL A 904 -10.70 -2.45 17.65
CA VAL A 904 -10.50 -3.11 16.34
C VAL A 904 -10.11 -4.57 16.51
#